data_AF-A0A7W1GD84-F1
#
_entry.id   AF-A0A7W1GD84-F1
#
_cell.length_a   1.000
_cell.length_b   1.000
_cell.length_c   1.000
_cell.angle_alpha   90.00
_cell.angle_beta   90.00
_cell.angle_gamma   90.00
#
_symmetry.space_group_name_H-M   'P 1'
#
loop_
_entity.id
_entity.type
_entity.pdbx_description
1 polymer ?
#
loop_
_entity_poly.entity_id
_entity_poly.type
_entity_poly.pdbx_seq_one_letter_code
_entity_poly.pdbx_strand_id
1 'polypeptide(L)'
;MELPLILAGPILRRVEPSLVAVWIALKEPGTVKLSLWEGGQIKAGEQGALASGPEPAAATIRIGERLHVVVVTLKLSSGKTLRPDRTYSYDLALQTSSGANTLKSLGLLKNDPPNATPDSVSVKHLALGFETDVLPTFALPPNKLSDLHIAHGSCRRANATLPDGMAWLDDLLRREDAFKDPLKRPHQLFLTGDQIYADDVARVHLEMLIELGKDLFGRTVAAGQKQVIEQLPVKRDPNGVLTKFPADQIHFPPGQRLKLILSTARMTSHDGHSHLISFAEFCAMYLTVWSNACWDSFPPLTRFTERPEASADTKDILSPPDKVEDRARIYASEIAALTEFRRTLPKVRRALANIPTYMMFDDHEITDDWYLNPIWRDRVLTNPLGKTIIRNGLVSYALFQGWGNDPVKFETGERKRLFEQATQLFPVNATVGPNETAGNEIDKLLGLDLNAGLTGSNPPVKWHYSVAGEKHLVLVLDNRTRRSYVSRVGPPGNVAISIQSEQIPPGPLPEGKEVLFVIPSLPVLGPSMFDELIAPASYRAYDVIDYGDLQGKPEDKGLGTRGMIGTNPDAIEAWAFDATTCEALLRRLEPYRSVILLSGDVHYAASNAMSYWKRGDQEPARFVQFISSGLRNVMPGFIRLIDRTLAFGQRLIREDFKADRLGWDVSAADLFKFPEGIRIVPALKAKLKGSPVLIPTQILPAGTTINTAKLPDWSWHVEVGLDKRKDAERPAPARPDPLDRANPTADVAENVEGFRRTANRHFRQMEKLGNSRQVLFFNNLGVVRFELRKEKPDQPEILFAIHDLYTVHADPASPTNEPPTPEVYTRHEAKLRMIDAVRPEKKLIPRS
;
A
#
# COMPACT_ATOMS: atom_id res chain seq x y z
N MET A 1 8.96 -29.07 9.30
CA MET A 1 7.56 -29.19 8.83
C MET A 1 7.51 -29.99 7.53
N GLU A 2 6.41 -30.71 7.23
CA GLU A 2 6.20 -31.26 5.89
C GLU A 2 5.60 -30.18 4.97
N LEU A 3 6.43 -29.66 4.05
CA LEU A 3 6.01 -28.59 3.15
C LEU A 3 5.22 -29.14 1.93
N PRO A 4 4.12 -28.46 1.54
CA PRO A 4 3.41 -28.79 0.30
C PRO A 4 4.27 -28.48 -0.92
N LEU A 5 3.96 -29.09 -2.08
CA LEU A 5 4.68 -28.79 -3.32
C LEU A 5 4.61 -27.30 -3.67
N ILE A 6 3.40 -26.71 -3.63
CA ILE A 6 3.16 -25.28 -3.81
C ILE A 6 3.17 -24.62 -2.45
N LEU A 7 4.19 -23.81 -2.18
CA LEU A 7 4.35 -23.03 -0.95
C LEU A 7 3.40 -21.82 -0.94
N ALA A 8 3.24 -21.16 -2.09
CA ALA A 8 2.29 -20.07 -2.28
C ALA A 8 1.91 -19.91 -3.75
N GLY A 9 0.76 -19.28 -3.99
CA GLY A 9 0.17 -19.10 -5.32
C GLY A 9 -0.85 -20.21 -5.70
N PRO A 10 -1.32 -20.25 -6.95
CA PRO A 10 -1.00 -19.31 -8.02
C PRO A 10 -1.51 -17.88 -7.72
N ILE A 11 -0.73 -16.87 -8.13
CA ILE A 11 -1.18 -15.47 -8.15
C ILE A 11 -1.19 -15.01 -9.60
N LEU A 12 -2.34 -14.59 -10.11
CA LEU A 12 -2.45 -14.00 -11.43
C LEU A 12 -1.91 -12.57 -11.37
N ARG A 13 -0.81 -12.30 -12.09
CA ARG A 13 -0.08 -11.03 -11.96
C ARG A 13 -0.41 -10.07 -13.08
N ARG A 14 0.07 -10.36 -14.28
CA ARG A 14 -0.04 -9.45 -15.43
C ARG A 14 -0.86 -10.10 -16.52
N VAL A 15 -1.92 -9.42 -16.94
CA VAL A 15 -2.76 -9.81 -18.07
C VAL A 15 -2.81 -8.66 -19.06
N GLU A 16 -2.53 -8.98 -20.31
CA GLU A 16 -2.58 -8.11 -21.48
C GLU A 16 -3.13 -8.91 -22.66
N PRO A 17 -3.58 -8.26 -23.75
CA PRO A 17 -4.04 -8.96 -24.95
C PRO A 17 -3.06 -10.00 -25.51
N SER A 18 -1.75 -9.81 -25.30
CA SER A 18 -0.68 -10.68 -25.80
C SER A 18 0.10 -11.42 -24.71
N LEU A 19 -0.25 -11.28 -23.43
CA LEU A 19 0.57 -11.78 -22.34
C LEU A 19 -0.26 -12.15 -21.11
N VAL A 20 -0.01 -13.33 -20.55
CA VAL A 20 -0.51 -13.73 -19.23
C VAL A 20 0.64 -14.22 -18.38
N ALA A 21 0.72 -13.72 -17.14
CA ALA A 21 1.77 -14.08 -16.19
C ALA A 21 1.17 -14.54 -14.86
N VAL A 22 1.63 -15.70 -14.38
CA VAL A 22 1.21 -16.29 -13.11
C VAL A 22 2.43 -16.53 -12.23
N TRP A 23 2.40 -16.04 -10.99
CA TRP A 23 3.46 -16.25 -10.00
C TRP A 23 3.16 -17.48 -9.15
N ILE A 24 4.20 -18.26 -8.85
CA ILE A 24 4.10 -19.44 -7.97
C ILE A 24 5.44 -19.72 -7.27
N ALA A 25 5.37 -20.21 -6.03
CA ALA A 25 6.52 -20.70 -5.27
C ALA A 25 6.38 -22.19 -4.97
N LEU A 26 7.45 -22.95 -5.24
CA LEU A 26 7.56 -24.39 -5.07
C LEU A 26 8.60 -24.76 -4.02
N LYS A 27 8.42 -25.94 -3.39
CA LYS A 27 9.39 -26.49 -2.43
C LYS A 27 10.64 -27.10 -3.04
N GLU A 28 10.61 -27.40 -4.34
CA GLU A 28 11.65 -28.13 -5.06
C GLU A 28 11.78 -27.60 -6.49
N PRO A 29 12.90 -27.84 -7.19
CA PRO A 29 13.08 -27.33 -8.54
C PRO A 29 12.06 -27.95 -9.50
N GLY A 30 11.57 -27.13 -10.41
CA GLY A 30 10.61 -27.57 -11.41
C GLY A 30 10.58 -26.69 -12.64
N THR A 31 9.81 -27.15 -13.61
CA THR A 31 9.39 -26.34 -14.75
C THR A 31 7.88 -26.20 -14.78
N VAL A 32 7.38 -25.05 -15.24
CA VAL A 32 5.95 -24.72 -15.24
C VAL A 32 5.52 -24.30 -16.64
N LYS A 33 4.41 -24.87 -17.11
CA LYS A 33 3.67 -24.40 -18.28
C LYS A 33 2.31 -23.86 -17.83
N LEU A 34 1.89 -22.79 -18.50
CA LEU A 34 0.59 -22.16 -18.38
C LEU A 34 -0.23 -22.47 -19.64
N SER A 35 -1.46 -22.94 -19.45
CA SER A 35 -2.42 -23.18 -20.54
C SER A 35 -3.65 -22.31 -20.35
N LEU A 36 -4.20 -21.78 -21.45
CA LEU A 36 -5.36 -20.89 -21.45
C LEU A 36 -6.50 -21.44 -22.29
N TRP A 37 -7.73 -21.20 -21.84
CA TRP A 37 -8.97 -21.48 -22.57
C TRP A 37 -9.85 -20.23 -22.59
N GLU A 38 -10.65 -20.03 -23.64
CA GLU A 38 -11.73 -19.04 -23.64
C GLU A 38 -12.98 -19.66 -22.98
N GLY A 39 -13.60 -18.96 -22.03
CA GLY A 39 -14.71 -19.43 -21.22
C GLY A 39 -14.39 -19.47 -19.72
N GLY A 40 -15.42 -19.36 -18.87
CA GLY A 40 -15.27 -19.27 -17.41
C GLY A 40 -15.69 -20.52 -16.62
N GLN A 41 -16.07 -21.60 -17.28
CA GLN A 41 -16.58 -22.83 -16.64
C GLN A 41 -15.85 -24.08 -17.15
N ILE A 42 -14.59 -23.90 -17.57
CA ILE A 42 -13.73 -24.97 -18.07
C ILE A 42 -13.31 -25.85 -16.90
N LYS A 43 -13.56 -27.16 -17.01
CA LYS A 43 -13.07 -28.13 -16.03
C LYS A 43 -11.66 -28.58 -16.35
N ALA A 44 -10.92 -28.91 -15.31
CA ALA A 44 -9.57 -29.43 -15.46
C ALA A 44 -9.54 -30.74 -16.27
N GLY A 45 -8.66 -30.78 -17.27
CA GLY A 45 -8.51 -31.90 -18.21
C GLY A 45 -9.29 -31.72 -19.53
N GLU A 46 -10.08 -30.66 -19.68
CA GLU A 46 -10.73 -30.35 -20.96
C GLU A 46 -9.72 -30.02 -22.07
N GLN A 47 -9.97 -30.53 -23.27
CA GLN A 47 -9.14 -30.26 -24.45
C GLN A 47 -9.45 -28.89 -25.05
N GLY A 48 -8.66 -28.45 -26.03
CA GLY A 48 -8.94 -27.21 -26.78
C GLY A 48 -8.37 -25.93 -26.17
N ALA A 49 -7.23 -26.00 -25.49
CA ALA A 49 -6.53 -24.81 -25.02
C ALA A 49 -6.22 -23.85 -26.18
N LEU A 50 -6.57 -22.57 -26.00
CA LEU A 50 -6.27 -21.47 -26.93
C LEU A 50 -4.76 -21.36 -27.16
N ALA A 51 -4.00 -21.40 -26.07
CA ALA A 51 -2.55 -21.33 -26.05
C ALA A 51 -1.98 -22.07 -24.85
N SER A 52 -0.75 -22.57 -24.98
CA SER A 52 0.00 -23.17 -23.89
C SER A 52 1.49 -22.84 -24.06
N GLY A 53 2.20 -22.64 -22.96
CA GLY A 53 3.62 -22.35 -22.96
C GLY A 53 4.11 -21.78 -21.62
N PRO A 54 5.31 -21.22 -21.57
CA PRO A 54 6.27 -21.11 -22.67
C PRO A 54 6.85 -22.47 -23.10
N GLU A 55 7.48 -22.49 -24.28
CA GLU A 55 8.30 -23.61 -24.77
C GLU A 55 9.74 -23.11 -25.00
N PRO A 56 10.76 -23.65 -24.30
CA PRO A 56 10.64 -24.64 -23.22
C PRO A 56 9.87 -24.10 -22.00
N ALA A 57 9.38 -25.01 -21.16
CA ALA A 57 8.69 -24.67 -19.92
C ALA A 57 9.53 -23.76 -19.01
N ALA A 58 8.88 -22.85 -18.29
CA ALA A 58 9.57 -21.89 -17.45
C ALA A 58 10.21 -22.59 -16.24
N ALA A 59 11.54 -22.51 -16.12
CA ALA A 59 12.25 -23.07 -14.98
C ALA A 59 12.13 -22.17 -13.74
N THR A 60 11.97 -22.79 -12.56
CA THR A 60 12.05 -22.06 -11.29
C THR A 60 13.47 -21.61 -10.99
N ILE A 61 13.62 -20.41 -10.41
CA ILE A 61 14.90 -19.98 -9.82
C ILE A 61 15.00 -20.49 -8.37
N ARG A 62 16.14 -21.06 -8.01
CA ARG A 62 16.42 -21.53 -6.63
C ARG A 62 16.84 -20.35 -5.77
N ILE A 63 16.11 -20.10 -4.69
CA ILE A 63 16.40 -19.04 -3.71
C ILE A 63 16.91 -19.63 -2.40
N GLY A 64 16.28 -20.71 -1.95
CA GLY A 64 16.71 -21.51 -0.80
C GLY A 64 16.76 -22.98 -1.16
N GLU A 65 17.17 -23.82 -0.22
CA GLU A 65 17.19 -25.29 -0.39
C GLU A 65 15.82 -25.87 -0.73
N ARG A 66 14.76 -25.31 -0.14
CA ARG A 66 13.37 -25.69 -0.39
C ARG A 66 12.51 -24.51 -0.82
N LEU A 67 13.10 -23.54 -1.50
CA LEU A 67 12.37 -22.38 -2.03
C LEU A 67 12.77 -22.10 -3.47
N HIS A 68 11.82 -22.35 -4.36
CA HIS A 68 11.96 -22.18 -5.79
C HIS A 68 10.83 -21.30 -6.31
N VAL A 69 11.14 -20.20 -6.98
CA VAL A 69 10.14 -19.21 -7.39
C VAL A 69 10.10 -19.09 -8.91
N VAL A 70 8.91 -18.88 -9.49
CA VAL A 70 8.77 -18.59 -10.92
C VAL A 70 7.58 -17.68 -11.20
N VAL A 71 7.74 -16.74 -12.13
CA VAL A 71 6.63 -16.13 -12.87
C VAL A 71 6.57 -16.78 -14.25
N VAL A 72 5.63 -17.72 -14.42
CA VAL A 72 5.39 -18.31 -15.74
C VAL A 72 4.69 -17.28 -16.61
N THR A 73 5.34 -16.91 -17.72
CA THR A 73 4.85 -15.88 -18.64
C THR A 73 4.55 -16.51 -19.99
N LEU A 74 3.27 -16.56 -20.35
CA LEU A 74 2.80 -16.99 -21.66
C LEU A 74 2.65 -15.77 -22.56
N LYS A 75 3.57 -15.64 -23.53
CA LYS A 75 3.47 -14.67 -24.63
C LYS A 75 2.67 -15.30 -25.77
N LEU A 76 1.58 -14.66 -26.17
CA LEU A 76 0.70 -15.17 -27.22
C LEU A 76 1.23 -14.79 -28.61
N SER A 77 1.18 -15.76 -29.53
CA SER A 77 1.62 -15.57 -30.92
C SER A 77 0.70 -14.62 -31.68
N SER A 78 1.22 -13.99 -32.74
CA SER A 78 0.42 -13.19 -33.68
C SER A 78 -0.85 -13.94 -34.11
N GLY A 79 -2.01 -13.32 -33.96
CA GLY A 79 -3.33 -13.89 -34.30
C GLY A 79 -4.07 -14.62 -33.17
N LYS A 80 -3.44 -14.86 -32.00
CA LYS A 80 -4.09 -15.47 -30.82
C LYS A 80 -4.15 -14.50 -29.65
N THR A 81 -4.81 -13.35 -29.82
CA THR A 81 -4.91 -12.35 -28.75
C THR A 81 -6.11 -12.60 -27.84
N LEU A 82 -5.95 -12.26 -26.57
CA LEU A 82 -7.08 -12.15 -25.65
C LEU A 82 -7.88 -10.90 -25.99
N ARG A 83 -9.19 -10.99 -25.83
CA ARG A 83 -10.15 -9.95 -26.20
C ARG A 83 -10.81 -9.39 -24.93
N PRO A 84 -11.09 -8.08 -24.88
CA PRO A 84 -11.97 -7.50 -23.87
C PRO A 84 -13.35 -8.19 -23.85
N ASP A 85 -14.09 -8.00 -22.75
CA ASP A 85 -15.45 -8.51 -22.56
C ASP A 85 -15.57 -10.05 -22.62
N ARG A 86 -14.46 -10.76 -22.38
CA ARG A 86 -14.37 -12.23 -22.38
C ARG A 86 -13.75 -12.75 -21.09
N THR A 87 -14.25 -13.89 -20.65
CA THR A 87 -13.65 -14.66 -19.55
C THR A 87 -12.69 -15.70 -20.11
N TYR A 88 -11.55 -15.87 -19.46
CA TYR A 88 -10.55 -16.88 -19.77
C TYR A 88 -10.30 -17.75 -18.54
N SER A 89 -10.08 -19.04 -18.76
CA SER A 89 -9.68 -20.01 -17.73
C SER A 89 -8.21 -20.41 -17.92
N TYR A 90 -7.54 -20.79 -16.83
CA TYR A 90 -6.16 -21.28 -16.93
C TYR A 90 -5.84 -22.45 -16.00
N ASP A 91 -4.86 -23.25 -16.40
CA ASP A 91 -4.26 -24.29 -15.55
C ASP A 91 -2.72 -24.19 -15.62
N LEU A 92 -2.08 -24.77 -14.61
CA LEU A 92 -0.62 -24.87 -14.52
C LEU A 92 -0.21 -26.34 -14.56
N ALA A 93 0.64 -26.69 -15.52
CA ALA A 93 1.31 -27.98 -15.54
C ALA A 93 2.71 -27.83 -14.93
N LEU A 94 2.96 -28.52 -13.82
CA LEU A 94 4.22 -28.48 -13.08
C LEU A 94 4.96 -29.81 -13.24
N GLN A 95 6.20 -29.76 -13.69
CA GLN A 95 7.08 -30.93 -13.75
C GLN A 95 8.21 -30.76 -12.73
N THR A 96 8.25 -31.66 -11.73
CA THR A 96 9.31 -31.71 -10.72
C THR A 96 9.88 -33.12 -10.57
N SER A 97 10.84 -33.32 -9.67
CA SER A 97 11.35 -34.65 -9.31
C SER A 97 10.28 -35.55 -8.68
N SER A 98 9.29 -34.96 -8.00
CA SER A 98 8.15 -35.69 -7.43
C SER A 98 7.09 -36.10 -8.46
N GLY A 99 7.23 -35.68 -9.72
CA GLY A 99 6.34 -36.05 -10.84
C GLY A 99 5.63 -34.86 -11.49
N ALA A 100 4.74 -35.19 -12.43
CA ALA A 100 3.90 -34.22 -13.13
C ALA A 100 2.65 -33.90 -12.29
N ASN A 101 2.36 -32.62 -12.10
CA ASN A 101 1.26 -32.13 -11.29
C ASN A 101 0.45 -31.04 -12.00
N THR A 102 -0.81 -30.90 -11.65
CA THR A 102 -1.70 -29.81 -12.05
C THR A 102 -2.41 -29.22 -10.84
N LEU A 103 -3.17 -28.13 -11.00
CA LEU A 103 -4.00 -27.61 -9.92
C LEU A 103 -4.98 -28.67 -9.41
N LYS A 104 -5.53 -29.50 -10.31
CA LYS A 104 -6.42 -30.62 -9.94
C LYS A 104 -5.70 -31.71 -9.15
N SER A 105 -4.54 -32.19 -9.63
CA SER A 105 -3.83 -33.30 -8.95
C SER A 105 -3.36 -32.91 -7.55
N LEU A 106 -3.12 -31.61 -7.32
CA LEU A 106 -2.75 -31.04 -6.03
C LEU A 106 -3.97 -30.70 -5.13
N GLY A 107 -5.19 -31.00 -5.58
CA GLY A 107 -6.42 -30.79 -4.82
C GLY A 107 -6.95 -29.35 -4.83
N LEU A 108 -6.28 -28.40 -5.48
CA LEU A 108 -6.61 -26.97 -5.38
C LEU A 108 -7.92 -26.58 -6.08
N LEU A 109 -8.53 -27.47 -6.85
CA LEU A 109 -9.82 -27.23 -7.53
C LEU A 109 -11.02 -27.82 -6.76
N LYS A 110 -10.84 -28.20 -5.50
CA LYS A 110 -11.95 -28.56 -4.59
C LYS A 110 -11.79 -27.82 -3.28
N ASN A 111 -12.90 -27.65 -2.55
CA ASN A 111 -12.82 -27.19 -1.18
C ASN A 111 -12.21 -28.32 -0.34
N ASP A 112 -11.22 -28.02 0.47
CA ASP A 112 -10.82 -28.95 1.51
C ASP A 112 -11.95 -29.10 2.53
N PRO A 113 -12.18 -30.31 3.07
CA PRO A 113 -13.10 -30.47 4.19
C PRO A 113 -12.64 -29.56 5.35
N PRO A 114 -13.56 -29.06 6.18
CA PRO A 114 -13.18 -28.43 7.43
C PRO A 114 -12.32 -29.43 8.22
N ASN A 115 -11.04 -29.11 8.43
CA ASN A 115 -10.16 -30.02 9.15
C ASN A 115 -10.48 -29.93 10.65
N ALA A 116 -10.47 -31.08 11.33
CA ALA A 116 -10.37 -31.14 12.78
C ALA A 116 -8.91 -30.87 13.20
N THR A 117 -8.44 -29.63 13.03
CA THR A 117 -7.19 -29.14 13.65
C THR A 117 -7.51 -28.47 14.99
N PRO A 118 -6.51 -28.24 15.88
CA PRO A 118 -6.73 -27.65 17.21
C PRO A 118 -7.42 -26.27 17.20
N ASP A 119 -7.40 -25.57 16.07
CA ASP A 119 -8.06 -24.28 15.84
C ASP A 119 -9.40 -24.38 15.11
N SER A 120 -9.83 -25.56 14.61
CA SER A 120 -11.17 -25.99 14.11
C SER A 120 -11.96 -25.09 13.14
N VAL A 121 -11.43 -23.92 12.73
CA VAL A 121 -12.21 -22.85 12.06
C VAL A 121 -11.69 -22.51 10.66
N SER A 122 -10.52 -23.02 10.24
CA SER A 122 -9.93 -22.69 8.93
C SER A 122 -9.92 -23.89 7.95
N VAL A 123 -10.41 -23.65 6.73
CA VAL A 123 -10.22 -24.57 5.60
C VAL A 123 -8.83 -24.37 5.00
N LYS A 124 -8.15 -25.45 4.62
CA LYS A 124 -6.78 -25.35 4.07
C LYS A 124 -6.75 -24.79 2.64
N HIS A 125 -7.76 -25.03 1.81
CA HIS A 125 -7.99 -24.22 0.61
C HIS A 125 -9.45 -24.29 0.17
N LEU A 126 -9.84 -23.29 -0.63
CA LEU A 126 -11.10 -23.27 -1.37
C LEU A 126 -10.83 -23.65 -2.84
N ALA A 127 -11.83 -24.20 -3.52
CA ALA A 127 -11.76 -24.50 -4.95
C ALA A 127 -11.43 -23.22 -5.74
N LEU A 128 -10.28 -23.17 -6.39
CA LEU A 128 -9.79 -21.95 -7.03
C LEU A 128 -10.72 -21.43 -8.14
N GLY A 129 -11.43 -22.30 -8.87
CA GLY A 129 -12.45 -21.90 -9.86
C GLY A 129 -13.85 -21.70 -9.29
N PHE A 130 -13.99 -21.49 -7.97
CA PHE A 130 -15.25 -21.34 -7.22
C PHE A 130 -16.13 -22.60 -7.15
N GLU A 131 -16.02 -23.49 -8.14
CA GLU A 131 -16.72 -24.76 -8.22
C GLU A 131 -15.73 -25.93 -8.30
N THR A 132 -16.20 -27.13 -7.97
CA THR A 132 -15.34 -28.32 -7.95
C THR A 132 -14.87 -28.67 -9.35
N ASP A 133 -13.57 -28.91 -9.50
CA ASP A 133 -12.86 -29.21 -10.74
C ASP A 133 -12.84 -28.09 -11.79
N VAL A 134 -13.47 -26.94 -11.52
CA VAL A 134 -13.45 -25.77 -12.41
C VAL A 134 -12.13 -25.02 -12.24
N LEU A 135 -11.55 -24.60 -13.37
CA LEU A 135 -10.30 -23.85 -13.41
C LEU A 135 -10.48 -22.40 -12.92
N PRO A 136 -9.45 -21.77 -12.33
CA PRO A 136 -9.48 -20.34 -12.04
C PRO A 136 -9.63 -19.52 -13.32
N THR A 137 -10.27 -18.35 -13.20
CA THR A 137 -10.69 -17.52 -14.33
C THR A 137 -10.31 -16.06 -14.15
N PHE A 138 -10.20 -15.32 -15.26
CA PHE A 138 -10.02 -13.87 -15.27
C PHE A 138 -10.68 -13.24 -16.50
N ALA A 139 -10.82 -11.92 -16.50
CA ALA A 139 -11.26 -11.14 -17.66
C ALA A 139 -10.27 -9.99 -17.93
N LEU A 140 -10.15 -9.58 -19.19
CA LEU A 140 -9.41 -8.37 -19.55
C LEU A 140 -10.26 -7.14 -19.24
N PRO A 141 -9.63 -5.96 -19.02
CA PRO A 141 -10.35 -4.69 -19.01
C PRO A 141 -11.30 -4.57 -20.22
N PRO A 142 -12.54 -4.11 -20.01
CA PRO A 142 -13.58 -4.14 -21.03
C PRO A 142 -13.39 -3.03 -22.09
N ASN A 143 -14.13 -3.14 -23.19
CA ASN A 143 -14.07 -2.18 -24.30
C ASN A 143 -14.57 -0.77 -23.93
N LYS A 144 -15.31 -0.64 -22.82
CA LYS A 144 -15.91 0.62 -22.36
C LYS A 144 -15.51 0.87 -20.91
N LEU A 145 -15.21 2.13 -20.59
CA LEU A 145 -14.93 2.51 -19.20
C LEU A 145 -16.12 2.29 -18.27
N SER A 146 -17.36 2.40 -18.75
CA SER A 146 -18.57 2.18 -17.95
C SER A 146 -18.69 0.77 -17.36
N ASP A 147 -18.03 -0.20 -17.99
CA ASP A 147 -18.02 -1.60 -17.56
C ASP A 147 -16.75 -1.92 -16.74
N LEU A 148 -15.77 -1.01 -16.69
CA LEU A 148 -14.49 -1.23 -16.02
C LEU A 148 -14.63 -1.14 -14.50
N HIS A 149 -14.22 -2.21 -13.82
CA HIS A 149 -14.11 -2.28 -12.35
C HIS A 149 -12.66 -2.50 -11.93
N ILE A 150 -12.10 -1.56 -11.19
CA ILE A 150 -10.74 -1.64 -10.61
C ILE A 150 -10.85 -1.68 -9.10
N ALA A 151 -10.36 -2.74 -8.46
CA ALA A 151 -10.24 -2.80 -7.02
C ALA A 151 -8.88 -2.26 -6.56
N HIS A 152 -8.82 -1.61 -5.40
CA HIS A 152 -7.56 -1.17 -4.80
C HIS A 152 -7.62 -1.11 -3.27
N GLY A 153 -6.44 -1.21 -2.63
CA GLY A 153 -6.28 -1.12 -1.17
C GLY A 153 -4.85 -1.41 -0.69
N SER A 154 -4.58 -1.12 0.57
CA SER A 154 -3.26 -1.25 1.23
C SER A 154 -3.40 -1.51 2.75
N CYS A 155 -2.27 -1.53 3.47
CA CYS A 155 -2.17 -1.60 4.92
C CYS A 155 -2.83 -2.86 5.51
N ARG A 156 -2.32 -4.02 5.10
CA ARG A 156 -2.84 -5.34 5.49
C ARG A 156 -2.00 -6.01 6.57
N ARG A 157 -1.96 -5.41 7.76
CA ARG A 157 -1.17 -5.92 8.90
C ARG A 157 -1.69 -7.27 9.42
N ALA A 158 -0.81 -8.26 9.53
CA ALA A 158 -1.16 -9.65 9.89
C ALA A 158 -1.51 -9.84 11.38
N ASN A 159 -1.01 -8.99 12.27
CA ASN A 159 -1.28 -9.05 13.71
C ASN A 159 -2.38 -8.08 14.19
N ALA A 160 -2.99 -7.31 13.28
CA ALA A 160 -4.05 -6.39 13.65
C ALA A 160 -5.35 -7.12 14.01
N THR A 161 -6.14 -6.51 14.90
CA THR A 161 -7.36 -7.10 15.47
C THR A 161 -8.59 -6.98 14.55
N LEU A 162 -8.50 -6.17 13.49
CA LEU A 162 -9.60 -5.97 12.56
C LEU A 162 -9.77 -7.17 11.60
N PRO A 163 -10.98 -7.38 11.05
CA PRO A 163 -11.18 -8.36 9.98
C PRO A 163 -10.35 -8.03 8.73
N ASP A 164 -10.10 -9.01 7.86
CA ASP A 164 -9.30 -8.80 6.65
C ASP A 164 -10.17 -8.29 5.47
N GLY A 165 -10.02 -7.02 5.11
CA GLY A 165 -10.69 -6.37 3.99
C GLY A 165 -10.36 -6.99 2.62
N MET A 166 -9.19 -7.59 2.46
CA MET A 166 -8.78 -8.20 1.18
C MET A 166 -9.59 -9.46 0.87
N ALA A 167 -10.06 -10.16 1.91
CA ALA A 167 -10.86 -11.36 1.78
C ALA A 167 -12.22 -11.10 1.09
N TRP A 168 -12.70 -9.85 1.08
CA TRP A 168 -13.93 -9.46 0.39
C TRP A 168 -13.84 -9.45 -1.13
N LEU A 169 -12.64 -9.44 -1.72
CA LEU A 169 -12.49 -9.63 -3.17
C LEU A 169 -13.10 -10.96 -3.63
N ASP A 170 -12.96 -12.00 -2.81
CA ASP A 170 -13.59 -13.30 -3.04
C ASP A 170 -15.12 -13.22 -2.97
N ASP A 171 -15.64 -12.47 -2.00
CA ASP A 171 -17.07 -12.30 -1.79
C ASP A 171 -17.70 -11.45 -2.92
N LEU A 172 -16.97 -10.43 -3.42
CA LEU A 172 -17.36 -9.64 -4.59
C LEU A 172 -17.40 -10.49 -5.87
N LEU A 173 -16.46 -11.42 -6.05
CA LEU A 173 -16.48 -12.35 -7.17
C LEU A 173 -17.65 -13.35 -7.08
N ARG A 174 -18.01 -13.79 -5.87
CA ARG A 174 -19.14 -14.71 -5.67
C ARG A 174 -20.50 -14.04 -5.77
N ARG A 175 -20.59 -12.77 -5.38
CA ARG A 175 -21.83 -12.02 -5.41
C ARG A 175 -22.41 -12.02 -6.82
N GLU A 176 -23.68 -12.42 -6.93
CA GLU A 176 -24.40 -12.48 -8.20
C GLU A 176 -23.66 -13.28 -9.29
N ASP A 177 -22.86 -14.28 -8.88
CA ASP A 177 -21.98 -15.07 -9.74
C ASP A 177 -21.08 -14.23 -10.65
N ALA A 178 -20.58 -13.08 -10.16
CA ALA A 178 -19.73 -12.18 -10.94
C ALA A 178 -18.49 -12.87 -11.54
N PHE A 179 -17.95 -13.91 -10.90
CA PHE A 179 -16.87 -14.71 -11.47
C PHE A 179 -17.20 -15.36 -12.82
N LYS A 180 -18.49 -15.55 -13.15
CA LYS A 180 -18.98 -16.08 -14.43
C LYS A 180 -19.19 -14.99 -15.49
N ASP A 181 -19.33 -13.72 -15.08
CA ASP A 181 -19.64 -12.59 -15.96
C ASP A 181 -18.40 -11.70 -16.15
N PRO A 182 -17.85 -11.59 -17.38
CA PRO A 182 -16.65 -10.80 -17.62
C PRO A 182 -16.83 -9.31 -17.32
N LEU A 183 -18.06 -8.77 -17.30
CA LEU A 183 -18.32 -7.33 -17.13
C LEU A 183 -18.63 -6.94 -15.68
N LYS A 184 -19.03 -7.88 -14.82
CA LYS A 184 -19.44 -7.58 -13.44
C LYS A 184 -18.33 -7.75 -12.41
N ARG A 185 -17.27 -8.47 -12.74
CA ARG A 185 -16.16 -8.76 -11.83
C ARG A 185 -15.12 -7.63 -11.76
N PRO A 186 -14.28 -7.59 -10.71
CA PRO A 186 -13.04 -6.82 -10.75
C PRO A 186 -12.14 -7.30 -11.90
N HIS A 187 -11.70 -6.36 -12.74
CA HIS A 187 -10.83 -6.64 -13.88
C HIS A 187 -9.34 -6.50 -13.52
N GLN A 188 -9.04 -5.63 -12.57
CA GLN A 188 -7.70 -5.37 -12.07
C GLN A 188 -7.75 -5.11 -10.57
N LEU A 189 -6.74 -5.58 -9.85
CA LEU A 189 -6.49 -5.27 -8.45
C LEU A 189 -5.15 -4.53 -8.33
N PHE A 190 -5.17 -3.34 -7.74
CA PHE A 190 -3.96 -2.59 -7.38
C PHE A 190 -3.79 -2.57 -5.86
N LEU A 191 -2.72 -3.19 -5.41
CA LEU A 191 -2.32 -3.20 -4.01
C LEU A 191 -1.32 -2.08 -3.80
N THR A 192 -1.78 -0.97 -3.23
CA THR A 192 -1.13 0.35 -3.32
C THR A 192 -0.09 0.62 -2.24
N GLY A 193 0.32 -0.40 -1.48
CA GLY A 193 1.31 -0.31 -0.40
C GLY A 193 1.07 -1.32 0.71
N ASP A 194 2.04 -1.55 1.59
CA ASP A 194 1.93 -2.31 2.85
C ASP A 194 1.28 -3.70 2.74
N GLN A 195 1.84 -4.54 1.87
CA GLN A 195 1.36 -5.93 1.74
C GLN A 195 1.90 -6.85 2.82
N ILE A 196 3.03 -6.45 3.43
CA ILE A 196 3.58 -7.03 4.65
C ILE A 196 3.90 -5.90 5.63
N TYR A 197 4.10 -6.26 6.90
CA TYR A 197 4.64 -5.39 7.92
C TYR A 197 5.91 -6.04 8.44
N ALA A 198 7.07 -5.54 8.00
CA ALA A 198 8.36 -6.11 8.33
C ALA A 198 8.85 -5.69 9.71
N ASP A 199 8.44 -4.54 10.20
CA ASP A 199 8.84 -3.97 11.48
C ASP A 199 7.92 -4.34 12.64
N ASP A 200 6.62 -4.52 12.39
CA ASP A 200 5.62 -4.93 13.38
C ASP A 200 5.03 -6.33 13.11
N VAL A 201 5.77 -7.36 13.50
CA VAL A 201 5.33 -8.76 13.41
C VAL A 201 4.89 -9.27 14.79
N ALA A 202 3.75 -9.97 14.87
CA ALA A 202 3.40 -10.70 16.10
C ALA A 202 4.55 -11.64 16.50
N ARG A 203 4.88 -11.71 17.79
CA ARG A 203 5.99 -12.54 18.29
C ARG A 203 5.80 -14.01 17.95
N VAL A 204 4.56 -14.50 18.04
CA VAL A 204 4.21 -15.87 17.64
C VAL A 204 4.42 -16.09 16.15
N HIS A 205 4.00 -15.13 15.32
CA HIS A 205 4.17 -15.24 13.87
C HIS A 205 5.65 -15.19 13.49
N LEU A 206 6.43 -14.26 14.06
CA LEU A 206 7.87 -14.20 13.82
C LEU A 206 8.58 -15.50 14.22
N GLU A 207 8.16 -16.14 15.31
CA GLU A 207 8.66 -17.46 15.69
C GLU A 207 8.43 -18.50 14.58
N MET A 208 7.21 -18.55 14.05
CA MET A 208 6.86 -19.42 12.92
C MET A 208 7.64 -19.07 11.65
N LEU A 209 7.84 -17.78 11.36
CA LEU A 209 8.61 -17.31 10.21
C LEU A 209 10.08 -17.72 10.29
N ILE A 210 10.69 -17.65 11.47
CA ILE A 210 12.07 -18.10 11.69
C ILE A 210 12.20 -19.61 11.44
N GLU A 211 11.27 -20.41 11.97
CA GLU A 211 11.30 -21.87 11.75
C GLU A 211 11.01 -22.24 10.29
N LEU A 212 10.07 -21.55 9.63
CA LEU A 212 9.84 -21.72 8.20
C LEU A 212 11.08 -21.31 7.39
N GLY A 213 11.73 -20.19 7.73
CA GLY A 213 12.99 -19.75 7.12
C GLY A 213 14.09 -20.80 7.24
N LYS A 214 14.22 -21.45 8.41
CA LYS A 214 15.13 -22.59 8.62
C LYS A 214 14.80 -23.77 7.73
N ASP A 215 13.52 -24.10 7.54
CA ASP A 215 13.10 -25.18 6.66
C ASP A 215 13.37 -24.87 5.17
N LEU A 216 13.24 -23.60 4.77
CA LEU A 216 13.42 -23.13 3.39
C LEU A 216 14.89 -22.97 2.99
N PHE A 217 15.75 -22.47 3.89
CA PHE A 217 17.15 -22.14 3.59
C PHE A 217 18.15 -23.06 4.29
N GLY A 218 17.76 -23.72 5.37
CA GLY A 218 18.66 -24.50 6.21
C GLY A 218 19.13 -25.81 5.57
N ARG A 219 20.33 -26.22 5.99
CA ARG A 219 20.95 -27.48 5.58
C ARG A 219 20.52 -28.62 6.50
N THR A 220 20.24 -29.79 5.93
CA THR A 220 20.01 -30.99 6.74
C THR A 220 21.34 -31.50 7.30
N VAL A 221 21.46 -31.61 8.62
CA VAL A 221 22.72 -31.99 9.29
C VAL A 221 22.70 -33.37 9.94
N ALA A 222 21.58 -33.78 10.56
CA ALA A 222 21.38 -35.11 11.13
C ALA A 222 19.87 -35.37 11.35
N ALA A 223 19.40 -36.60 11.17
CA ALA A 223 18.02 -37.03 11.48
C ALA A 223 16.90 -36.05 11.03
N GLY A 224 17.06 -35.40 9.88
CA GLY A 224 16.09 -34.43 9.36
C GLY A 224 16.14 -33.03 9.99
N GLN A 225 17.00 -32.79 10.98
CA GLN A 225 17.20 -31.47 11.58
C GLN A 225 17.87 -30.49 10.61
N LYS A 226 17.33 -29.28 10.55
CA LYS A 226 17.81 -28.17 9.72
C LYS A 226 18.69 -27.24 10.55
N GLN A 227 19.91 -27.01 10.08
CA GLN A 227 20.82 -26.00 10.64
C GLN A 227 20.58 -24.64 9.96
N VAL A 228 20.56 -23.58 10.76
CA VAL A 228 20.55 -22.19 10.30
C VAL A 228 21.90 -21.88 9.65
N ILE A 229 21.90 -21.53 8.37
CA ILE A 229 23.12 -21.15 7.65
C ILE A 229 23.25 -19.64 7.46
N GLU A 230 22.14 -18.89 7.49
CA GLU A 230 22.16 -17.44 7.34
C GLU A 230 22.74 -16.78 8.59
N GLN A 231 23.68 -15.86 8.38
CA GLN A 231 24.38 -15.13 9.41
C GLN A 231 24.22 -13.63 9.20
N LEU A 232 23.93 -12.90 10.28
CA LEU A 232 23.69 -11.45 10.24
C LEU A 232 24.90 -10.68 10.73
N PRO A 233 25.36 -9.67 9.96
CA PRO A 233 26.50 -8.83 10.34
C PRO A 233 26.08 -7.80 11.40
N VAL A 234 26.65 -7.89 12.59
CA VAL A 234 26.38 -7.02 13.73
C VAL A 234 27.64 -6.22 14.06
N LYS A 235 27.52 -4.89 14.04
CA LYS A 235 28.57 -3.96 14.48
C LYS A 235 28.10 -3.23 15.74
N ARG A 236 28.79 -3.46 16.86
CA ARG A 236 28.33 -3.02 18.20
C ARG A 236 28.54 -1.52 18.46
N ASP A 237 29.54 -0.87 17.85
CA ASP A 237 29.75 0.59 17.86
C ASP A 237 30.62 1.02 16.65
N PRO A 238 30.87 2.32 16.38
CA PRO A 238 31.67 2.78 15.23
C PRO A 238 33.10 2.21 15.14
N ASN A 239 33.71 1.83 16.27
CA ASN A 239 35.07 1.31 16.40
C ASN A 239 35.13 -0.21 16.56
N GLY A 240 33.99 -0.87 16.81
CA GLY A 240 33.89 -2.30 17.09
C GLY A 240 34.13 -3.20 15.88
N VAL A 241 34.63 -4.40 16.16
CA VAL A 241 34.80 -5.49 15.20
C VAL A 241 33.44 -5.97 14.69
N LEU A 242 33.33 -6.20 13.38
CA LEU A 242 32.15 -6.79 12.78
C LEU A 242 32.06 -8.28 13.16
N THR A 243 30.99 -8.68 13.84
CA THR A 243 30.74 -10.08 14.21
C THR A 243 29.48 -10.58 13.51
N LYS A 244 29.44 -11.87 13.17
CA LYS A 244 28.30 -12.50 12.52
C LYS A 244 27.65 -13.51 13.45
N PHE A 245 26.32 -13.49 13.51
CA PHE A 245 25.54 -14.43 14.33
C PHE A 245 24.45 -15.12 13.51
N PRO A 246 24.11 -16.38 13.82
CA PRO A 246 23.03 -17.09 13.15
C PRO A 246 21.71 -16.32 13.23
N ALA A 247 20.97 -16.26 12.12
CA ALA A 247 19.64 -15.67 12.05
C ALA A 247 18.59 -16.62 12.68
N ASP A 248 18.61 -16.74 14.01
CA ASP A 248 17.73 -17.65 14.74
C ASP A 248 17.11 -17.02 16.01
N GLN A 249 16.27 -17.79 16.68
CA GLN A 249 15.58 -17.36 17.90
C GLN A 249 16.50 -17.29 19.13
N ILE A 250 17.68 -17.91 19.07
CA ILE A 250 18.64 -17.92 20.19
C ILE A 250 19.39 -16.58 20.21
N HIS A 251 19.81 -16.11 19.04
CA HIS A 251 20.55 -14.85 18.89
C HIS A 251 19.64 -13.64 18.69
N PHE A 252 18.48 -13.83 18.06
CA PHE A 252 17.54 -12.74 17.75
C PHE A 252 16.09 -13.15 18.07
N PRO A 253 15.74 -13.38 19.36
CA PRO A 253 14.41 -13.83 19.75
C PRO A 253 13.30 -12.81 19.39
N PRO A 254 12.10 -13.29 19.02
CA PRO A 254 10.93 -12.42 18.85
C PRO A 254 10.64 -11.58 20.11
N GLY A 255 10.19 -10.33 19.95
CA GLY A 255 9.87 -9.41 21.04
C GLY A 255 11.05 -8.64 21.64
N GLN A 256 12.29 -9.03 21.34
CA GLN A 256 13.50 -8.45 21.93
C GLN A 256 14.36 -7.66 20.92
N ARG A 257 13.89 -7.47 19.68
CA ARG A 257 14.70 -6.88 18.60
C ARG A 257 14.75 -5.34 18.61
N LEU A 258 13.98 -4.65 19.44
CA LEU A 258 13.87 -3.18 19.35
C LEU A 258 15.23 -2.47 19.53
N LYS A 259 16.02 -2.83 20.55
CA LYS A 259 17.36 -2.24 20.76
C LYS A 259 18.30 -2.52 19.58
N LEU A 260 18.22 -3.72 18.99
CA LEU A 260 18.99 -4.10 17.82
C LEU A 260 18.63 -3.18 16.64
N ILE A 261 17.35 -2.96 16.39
CA ILE A 261 16.86 -2.10 15.31
C ILE A 261 17.30 -0.64 15.49
N LEU A 262 17.06 -0.07 16.67
CA LEU A 262 17.35 1.35 16.95
C LEU A 262 18.86 1.64 17.06
N SER A 263 19.62 0.76 17.70
CA SER A 263 21.03 1.03 18.05
C SER A 263 22.01 0.38 17.09
N THR A 264 21.76 -0.87 16.69
CA THR A 264 22.66 -1.62 15.82
C THR A 264 22.33 -1.36 14.36
N ALA A 265 21.08 -1.54 13.92
CA ALA A 265 20.67 -1.28 12.53
C ALA A 265 20.51 0.22 12.21
N ARG A 266 20.45 1.06 13.24
CA ARG A 266 20.35 2.54 13.18
C ARG A 266 19.04 3.06 12.59
N MET A 267 18.00 2.24 12.54
CA MET A 267 16.64 2.66 12.21
C MET A 267 16.02 3.45 13.39
N THR A 268 14.80 3.93 13.21
CA THR A 268 14.03 4.79 14.12
C THR A 268 12.60 4.30 14.39
N SER A 269 12.10 3.28 13.69
CA SER A 269 10.81 2.64 14.01
C SER A 269 10.79 2.06 15.43
N HIS A 270 9.76 2.41 16.20
CA HIS A 270 9.57 1.98 17.58
C HIS A 270 8.80 0.65 17.71
N ASP A 271 8.21 0.16 16.63
CA ASP A 271 7.50 -1.13 16.60
C ASP A 271 8.43 -2.34 16.39
N GLY A 272 9.74 -2.09 16.21
CA GLY A 272 10.77 -3.08 15.87
C GLY A 272 11.10 -4.15 16.92
N HIS A 273 10.24 -4.39 17.92
CA HIS A 273 10.38 -5.50 18.88
C HIS A 273 10.45 -6.87 18.21
N SER A 274 9.77 -7.02 17.07
CA SER A 274 9.72 -8.24 16.27
C SER A 274 9.91 -7.92 14.79
N HIS A 275 10.94 -7.15 14.48
CA HIS A 275 11.29 -6.79 13.11
C HIS A 275 11.89 -7.97 12.33
N LEU A 276 11.55 -8.17 11.06
CA LEU A 276 12.19 -9.10 10.12
C LEU A 276 13.60 -8.61 9.77
N ILE A 277 14.62 -9.44 9.97
CA ILE A 277 16.02 -9.03 9.78
C ILE A 277 16.77 -9.90 8.77
N SER A 278 16.32 -11.14 8.57
CA SER A 278 16.98 -12.11 7.68
C SER A 278 16.24 -12.26 6.36
N PHE A 279 16.96 -12.61 5.29
CA PHE A 279 16.36 -12.86 3.98
C PHE A 279 15.35 -14.01 4.04
N ALA A 280 15.65 -15.03 4.84
CA ALA A 280 14.74 -16.14 5.07
C ALA A 280 13.43 -15.71 5.75
N GLU A 281 13.49 -14.80 6.73
CA GLU A 281 12.31 -14.23 7.41
C GLU A 281 11.43 -13.43 6.43
N PHE A 282 12.02 -12.58 5.59
CA PHE A 282 11.27 -11.85 4.54
C PHE A 282 10.58 -12.80 3.56
N CYS A 283 11.29 -13.82 3.05
CA CYS A 283 10.69 -14.80 2.15
C CYS A 283 9.54 -15.57 2.82
N ALA A 284 9.73 -16.00 4.07
CA ALA A 284 8.70 -16.69 4.83
C ALA A 284 7.46 -15.81 5.07
N MET A 285 7.65 -14.50 5.33
CA MET A 285 6.56 -13.55 5.49
C MET A 285 5.67 -13.53 4.23
N TYR A 286 6.26 -13.33 3.05
CA TYR A 286 5.51 -13.31 1.79
C TYR A 286 4.72 -14.60 1.52
N LEU A 287 5.30 -15.77 1.84
CA LEU A 287 4.62 -17.06 1.68
C LEU A 287 3.40 -17.21 2.61
N THR A 288 3.41 -16.56 3.78
CA THR A 288 2.36 -16.72 4.80
C THR A 288 1.27 -15.65 4.72
N VAL A 289 1.50 -14.49 4.11
CA VAL A 289 0.47 -13.43 3.99
C VAL A 289 -0.50 -13.62 2.83
N TRP A 290 -0.12 -14.34 1.77
CA TRP A 290 -0.98 -14.57 0.60
C TRP A 290 -1.59 -15.97 0.54
N SER A 291 -1.07 -16.89 1.35
CA SER A 291 -1.43 -18.30 1.32
C SER A 291 -1.34 -18.88 2.72
N ASN A 292 -2.28 -19.75 3.05
CA ASN A 292 -2.25 -20.55 4.26
C ASN A 292 -1.48 -21.88 4.09
N ALA A 293 -0.87 -22.13 2.93
CA ALA A 293 -0.24 -23.42 2.63
C ALA A 293 0.97 -23.74 3.52
N CYS A 294 1.72 -22.72 3.96
CA CYS A 294 2.88 -22.86 4.86
C CYS A 294 2.55 -22.58 6.34
N TRP A 295 1.26 -22.50 6.71
CA TRP A 295 0.87 -22.30 8.11
C TRP A 295 0.77 -23.63 8.85
N ASP A 296 1.58 -23.78 9.90
CA ASP A 296 1.51 -24.89 10.85
C ASP A 296 0.66 -24.53 12.07
N SER A 297 0.59 -25.44 13.04
CA SER A 297 0.03 -25.19 14.36
C SER A 297 0.78 -24.05 15.05
N PHE A 298 0.06 -23.22 15.79
CA PHE A 298 0.68 -22.19 16.60
C PHE A 298 1.60 -22.81 17.66
N PRO A 299 2.78 -22.21 17.91
CA PRO A 299 3.61 -22.56 19.07
C PRO A 299 2.77 -22.58 20.36
N PRO A 300 2.92 -23.57 21.25
CA PRO A 300 2.14 -23.62 22.49
C PRO A 300 2.51 -22.48 23.44
N LEU A 301 1.55 -22.06 24.28
CA LEU A 301 1.76 -20.99 25.27
C LEU A 301 3.02 -21.20 26.12
N THR A 302 3.30 -22.45 26.53
CA THR A 302 4.49 -22.80 27.34
C THR A 302 5.79 -22.36 26.68
N ARG A 303 5.89 -22.47 25.34
CA ARG A 303 7.08 -22.03 24.59
C ARG A 303 7.28 -20.52 24.65
N PHE A 304 6.20 -19.77 24.84
CA PHE A 304 6.24 -18.32 24.99
C PHE A 304 6.50 -17.90 26.44
N THR A 305 5.86 -18.55 27.42
CA THR A 305 6.02 -18.24 28.85
C THR A 305 7.37 -18.67 29.40
N GLU A 306 7.90 -19.81 28.95
CA GLU A 306 9.15 -20.42 29.40
C GLU A 306 10.29 -20.24 28.40
N ARG A 307 10.21 -19.22 27.53
CA ARG A 307 11.21 -18.98 26.48
C ARG A 307 12.62 -18.88 27.10
N PRO A 308 13.62 -19.61 26.56
CA PRO A 308 15.01 -19.50 27.00
C PRO A 308 15.55 -18.08 26.93
N GLU A 309 16.55 -17.78 27.76
CA GLU A 309 17.29 -16.53 27.62
C GLU A 309 17.99 -16.44 26.26
N ALA A 310 18.08 -15.23 25.72
CA ALA A 310 18.88 -14.96 24.53
C ALA A 310 20.35 -15.34 24.77
N SER A 311 21.06 -15.67 23.69
CA SER A 311 22.50 -15.97 23.76
C SER A 311 23.26 -14.84 24.44
N ALA A 312 24.18 -15.20 25.34
CA ALA A 312 25.11 -14.26 25.96
C ALA A 312 25.89 -13.43 24.94
N ASP A 313 26.07 -13.96 23.72
CA ASP A 313 26.77 -13.29 22.62
C ASP A 313 26.03 -12.09 22.03
N THR A 314 24.71 -11.99 22.26
CA THR A 314 23.84 -10.95 21.65
C THR A 314 22.97 -10.24 22.67
N LYS A 315 22.94 -10.70 23.93
CA LYS A 315 22.12 -10.13 25.01
C LYS A 315 22.38 -8.63 25.24
N ASP A 316 23.58 -8.13 24.93
CA ASP A 316 23.97 -6.73 25.08
C ASP A 316 23.30 -5.79 24.07
N ILE A 317 22.89 -6.29 22.89
CA ILE A 317 22.26 -5.51 21.81
C ILE A 317 20.75 -5.74 21.70
N LEU A 318 20.17 -6.59 22.55
CA LEU A 318 18.74 -6.90 22.58
C LEU A 318 18.01 -6.09 23.65
N SER A 319 16.71 -5.89 23.43
CA SER A 319 15.81 -5.36 24.46
C SER A 319 15.52 -6.45 25.50
N PRO A 320 15.21 -6.08 26.76
CA PRO A 320 14.75 -7.04 27.75
C PRO A 320 13.52 -7.83 27.24
N PRO A 321 13.36 -9.11 27.63
CA PRO A 321 12.17 -9.87 27.29
C PRO A 321 10.92 -9.27 27.94
N ASP A 322 9.75 -9.57 27.37
CA ASP A 322 8.47 -9.18 27.96
C ASP A 322 8.34 -9.73 29.39
N LYS A 323 7.71 -8.93 30.26
CA LYS A 323 7.43 -9.29 31.66
C LYS A 323 6.64 -10.59 31.71
N VAL A 324 6.97 -11.45 32.67
CA VAL A 324 6.36 -12.79 32.79
C VAL A 324 4.84 -12.68 32.95
N GLU A 325 4.34 -11.73 33.75
CA GLU A 325 2.90 -11.52 33.94
C GLU A 325 2.16 -11.11 32.66
N ASP A 326 2.84 -10.47 31.69
CA ASP A 326 2.24 -10.00 30.44
C ASP A 326 2.24 -11.07 29.33
N ARG A 327 3.14 -12.06 29.41
CA ARG A 327 3.39 -13.01 28.31
C ARG A 327 2.13 -13.77 27.89
N ALA A 328 1.37 -14.28 28.85
CA ALA A 328 0.14 -15.02 28.55
C ALA A 328 -0.93 -14.15 27.88
N ARG A 329 -1.04 -12.88 28.31
CA ARG A 329 -1.97 -11.90 27.72
C ARG A 329 -1.56 -11.52 26.31
N ILE A 330 -0.27 -11.26 26.06
CA ILE A 330 0.28 -10.96 24.73
C ILE A 330 0.02 -12.15 23.79
N TYR A 331 0.37 -13.36 24.22
CA TYR A 331 0.15 -14.57 23.45
C TYR A 331 -1.33 -14.75 23.08
N ALA A 332 -2.24 -14.63 24.05
CA ALA A 332 -3.68 -14.76 23.79
C ALA A 332 -4.18 -13.75 22.76
N SER A 333 -3.73 -12.49 22.84
CA SER A 333 -4.09 -11.44 21.88
C SER A 333 -3.53 -11.70 20.48
N GLU A 334 -2.24 -12.06 20.38
CA GLU A 334 -1.60 -12.35 19.09
C GLU A 334 -2.22 -13.58 18.42
N ILE A 335 -2.50 -14.64 19.17
CA ILE A 335 -3.16 -15.84 18.64
C ILE A 335 -4.56 -15.52 18.12
N ALA A 336 -5.35 -14.72 18.84
CA ALA A 336 -6.67 -14.33 18.38
C ALA A 336 -6.61 -13.57 17.04
N ALA A 337 -5.71 -12.58 16.94
CA ALA A 337 -5.51 -11.81 15.72
C ALA A 337 -4.99 -12.69 14.55
N LEU A 338 -4.02 -13.56 14.79
CA LEU A 338 -3.45 -14.43 13.76
C LEU A 338 -4.43 -15.53 13.33
N THR A 339 -5.28 -16.02 14.23
CA THR A 339 -6.33 -17.00 13.91
C THR A 339 -7.31 -16.39 12.92
N GLU A 340 -7.77 -15.16 13.16
CA GLU A 340 -8.66 -14.47 12.23
C GLU A 340 -7.99 -14.19 10.89
N PHE A 341 -6.70 -13.81 10.88
CA PHE A 341 -5.95 -13.65 9.65
C PHE A 341 -5.92 -14.95 8.84
N ARG A 342 -5.46 -16.03 9.48
CA ARG A 342 -5.31 -17.36 8.87
C ARG A 342 -6.63 -17.87 8.30
N ARG A 343 -7.75 -17.61 8.99
CA ARG A 343 -9.10 -18.01 8.55
C ARG A 343 -9.49 -17.42 7.19
N THR A 344 -9.01 -16.21 6.87
CA THR A 344 -9.38 -15.50 5.64
C THR A 344 -8.45 -15.76 4.46
N LEU A 345 -7.24 -16.30 4.69
CA LEU A 345 -6.25 -16.59 3.64
C LEU A 345 -6.75 -17.48 2.48
N PRO A 346 -7.61 -18.49 2.68
CA PRO A 346 -8.17 -19.26 1.55
C PRO A 346 -8.96 -18.40 0.56
N LYS A 347 -9.73 -17.41 1.05
CA LYS A 347 -10.44 -16.44 0.21
C LYS A 347 -9.47 -15.55 -0.54
N VAL A 348 -8.45 -15.03 0.16
CA VAL A 348 -7.41 -14.18 -0.44
C VAL A 348 -6.66 -14.93 -1.54
N ARG A 349 -6.26 -16.18 -1.30
CA ARG A 349 -5.60 -17.03 -2.30
C ARG A 349 -6.49 -17.26 -3.52
N ARG A 350 -7.79 -17.53 -3.33
CA ARG A 350 -8.73 -17.69 -4.45
C ARG A 350 -8.93 -16.40 -5.24
N ALA A 351 -9.05 -15.25 -4.56
CA ALA A 351 -9.14 -13.95 -5.22
C ALA A 351 -7.87 -13.64 -6.05
N LEU A 352 -6.68 -13.83 -5.47
CA LEU A 352 -5.39 -13.64 -6.15
C LEU A 352 -5.19 -14.59 -7.34
N ALA A 353 -5.80 -15.77 -7.33
CA ALA A 353 -5.81 -16.67 -8.48
C ALA A 353 -6.76 -16.22 -9.61
N ASN A 354 -7.72 -15.34 -9.33
CA ASN A 354 -8.79 -14.95 -10.26
C ASN A 354 -8.78 -13.47 -10.68
N ILE A 355 -7.95 -12.63 -10.08
CA ILE A 355 -7.89 -11.20 -10.41
C ILE A 355 -6.45 -10.83 -10.78
N PRO A 356 -6.21 -10.25 -11.98
CA PRO A 356 -4.91 -9.68 -12.32
C PRO A 356 -4.48 -8.68 -11.25
N THR A 357 -3.42 -9.03 -10.52
CA THR A 357 -2.98 -8.29 -9.33
C THR A 357 -1.65 -7.61 -9.58
N TYR A 358 -1.64 -6.31 -9.36
CA TYR A 358 -0.49 -5.42 -9.48
C TYR A 358 -0.19 -4.83 -8.11
N MET A 359 1.08 -4.71 -7.75
CA MET A 359 1.50 -4.27 -6.42
C MET A 359 2.48 -3.11 -6.47
N MET A 360 2.46 -2.25 -5.46
CA MET A 360 3.42 -1.18 -5.23
C MET A 360 4.33 -1.49 -4.05
N PHE A 361 5.54 -0.92 -4.07
CA PHE A 361 6.48 -1.00 -2.96
C PHE A 361 6.30 0.18 -2.00
N ASP A 362 6.26 -0.09 -0.71
CA ASP A 362 6.13 0.90 0.34
C ASP A 362 7.17 0.74 1.47
N ASP A 363 6.99 1.51 2.54
CA ASP A 363 7.87 1.53 3.71
C ASP A 363 7.79 0.25 4.54
N HIS A 364 6.60 -0.24 4.90
CA HIS A 364 6.45 -1.43 5.74
C HIS A 364 6.93 -2.74 5.10
N GLU A 365 7.25 -2.74 3.80
CA GLU A 365 8.05 -3.83 3.22
C GLU A 365 9.48 -3.90 3.77
N ILE A 366 10.01 -2.84 4.36
CA ILE A 366 11.30 -2.77 5.05
C ILE A 366 11.12 -2.35 6.52
N THR A 367 10.59 -1.15 6.76
CA THR A 367 10.40 -0.45 8.05
C THR A 367 9.64 0.86 7.76
N ASP A 368 8.71 1.26 8.63
CA ASP A 368 7.86 2.45 8.48
C ASP A 368 8.65 3.76 8.17
N ASP A 369 9.85 3.89 8.74
CA ASP A 369 10.70 5.07 8.58
C ASP A 369 11.64 5.04 7.36
N TRP A 370 11.40 4.15 6.41
CA TRP A 370 12.34 3.89 5.33
C TRP A 370 12.52 5.09 4.40
N TYR A 371 13.75 5.61 4.34
CA TYR A 371 14.13 6.76 3.51
C TYR A 371 13.29 8.02 3.77
N LEU A 372 12.87 8.26 5.01
CA LEU A 372 12.21 9.51 5.40
C LEU A 372 13.08 10.72 5.02
N ASN A 373 14.33 10.78 5.49
CA ASN A 373 15.22 11.91 5.21
C ASN A 373 16.69 11.48 5.00
N PRO A 374 17.57 12.41 4.54
CA PRO A 374 18.96 12.09 4.28
C PRO A 374 19.75 11.62 5.51
N ILE A 375 19.44 12.12 6.72
CA ILE A 375 20.11 11.66 7.95
C ILE A 375 19.80 10.19 8.19
N TRP A 376 18.53 9.81 8.13
CA TRP A 376 18.08 8.44 8.28
C TRP A 376 18.74 7.53 7.24
N ARG A 377 18.68 7.93 5.96
CA ARG A 377 19.28 7.17 4.86
C ARG A 377 20.77 6.93 5.11
N ASP A 378 21.52 7.99 5.36
CA ASP A 378 22.98 7.91 5.48
C ASP A 378 23.41 7.01 6.66
N ARG A 379 22.74 7.12 7.82
CA ARG A 379 23.10 6.32 9.01
C ARG A 379 22.74 4.84 8.88
N VAL A 380 21.65 4.50 8.18
CA VAL A 380 21.23 3.10 7.99
C VAL A 380 22.07 2.44 6.90
N LEU A 381 22.31 3.12 5.77
CA LEU A 381 23.08 2.55 4.65
C LEU A 381 24.57 2.40 4.99
N THR A 382 25.12 3.24 5.86
CA THR A 382 26.51 3.09 6.36
C THR A 382 26.65 2.03 7.45
N ASN A 383 25.55 1.46 7.95
CA ASN A 383 25.56 0.40 8.93
C ASN A 383 25.43 -0.99 8.27
N PRO A 384 26.31 -1.96 8.57
CA PRO A 384 26.24 -3.30 7.97
C PRO A 384 24.91 -4.02 8.17
N LEU A 385 24.31 -3.94 9.36
CA LEU A 385 23.03 -4.59 9.65
C LEU A 385 21.89 -3.85 8.95
N GLY A 386 21.83 -2.52 9.10
CA GLY A 386 20.81 -1.68 8.47
C GLY A 386 20.73 -1.86 6.95
N LYS A 387 21.89 -1.79 6.29
CA LYS A 387 22.01 -2.08 4.85
C LYS A 387 21.60 -3.51 4.49
N THR A 388 21.94 -4.49 5.34
CA THR A 388 21.55 -5.90 5.13
C THR A 388 20.03 -6.08 5.19
N ILE A 389 19.34 -5.46 6.14
CA ILE A 389 17.88 -5.53 6.25
C ILE A 389 17.21 -4.93 5.00
N ILE A 390 17.68 -3.75 4.56
CA ILE A 390 17.16 -3.10 3.33
C ILE A 390 17.39 -4.00 2.11
N ARG A 391 18.59 -4.57 1.93
CA ARG A 391 18.88 -5.53 0.85
C ARG A 391 17.94 -6.72 0.90
N ASN A 392 17.75 -7.33 2.07
CA ASN A 392 16.93 -8.52 2.24
C ASN A 392 15.46 -8.25 1.84
N GLY A 393 14.91 -7.12 2.29
CA GLY A 393 13.54 -6.73 1.94
C GLY A 393 13.38 -6.37 0.47
N LEU A 394 14.32 -5.61 -0.13
CA LEU A 394 14.30 -5.27 -1.57
C LEU A 394 14.41 -6.48 -2.50
N VAL A 395 15.30 -7.42 -2.19
CA VAL A 395 15.43 -8.67 -2.98
C VAL A 395 14.15 -9.50 -2.85
N SER A 396 13.57 -9.57 -1.65
CA SER A 396 12.30 -10.28 -1.44
C SER A 396 11.17 -9.60 -2.20
N TYR A 397 11.04 -8.28 -2.15
CA TYR A 397 10.06 -7.56 -2.97
C TYR A 397 10.22 -7.87 -4.46
N ALA A 398 11.46 -7.91 -4.97
CA ALA A 398 11.74 -8.27 -6.36
C ALA A 398 11.18 -9.64 -6.73
N LEU A 399 11.37 -10.64 -5.87
CA LEU A 399 10.97 -12.04 -6.10
C LEU A 399 9.46 -12.26 -5.97
N PHE A 400 8.83 -11.60 -5.00
CA PHE A 400 7.46 -11.89 -4.59
C PHE A 400 6.43 -10.91 -5.17
N GLN A 401 6.78 -9.65 -5.37
CA GLN A 401 5.87 -8.62 -5.89
C GLN A 401 6.33 -8.07 -7.26
N GLY A 402 7.57 -7.59 -7.33
CA GLY A 402 8.13 -6.87 -8.46
C GLY A 402 8.19 -7.68 -9.76
N TRP A 403 8.58 -8.96 -9.68
CA TRP A 403 8.68 -9.84 -10.84
C TRP A 403 7.35 -9.93 -11.61
N GLY A 404 6.26 -10.10 -10.87
CA GLY A 404 4.93 -10.22 -11.47
C GLY A 404 4.39 -8.92 -12.07
N ASN A 405 4.84 -7.76 -11.59
CA ASN A 405 4.39 -6.47 -12.12
C ASN A 405 4.86 -6.25 -13.56
N ASP A 406 6.10 -6.67 -13.90
CA ASP A 406 6.68 -6.49 -15.23
C ASP A 406 7.65 -7.64 -15.59
N PRO A 407 7.15 -8.86 -15.83
CA PRO A 407 7.98 -10.05 -15.97
C PRO A 407 8.96 -9.97 -17.14
N VAL A 408 8.58 -9.31 -18.23
CA VAL A 408 9.43 -9.14 -19.43
C VAL A 408 10.70 -8.36 -19.09
N LYS A 409 10.59 -7.31 -18.25
CA LYS A 409 11.76 -6.53 -17.84
C LYS A 409 12.73 -7.28 -16.92
N PHE A 410 12.33 -8.42 -16.34
CA PHE A 410 13.22 -9.29 -15.56
C PHE A 410 13.97 -10.32 -16.43
N GLU A 411 13.65 -10.43 -17.73
CA GLU A 411 14.34 -11.34 -18.64
C GLU A 411 15.72 -10.80 -19.08
N THR A 412 15.98 -9.49 -18.93
CA THR A 412 17.20 -8.82 -19.39
C THR A 412 17.69 -7.72 -18.44
N GLY A 413 18.91 -7.22 -18.67
CA GLY A 413 19.48 -6.07 -17.98
C GLY A 413 19.67 -6.25 -16.47
N GLU A 414 19.57 -5.16 -15.72
CA GLU A 414 19.90 -5.11 -14.29
C GLU A 414 18.95 -5.94 -13.41
N ARG A 415 17.68 -6.08 -13.82
CA ARG A 415 16.70 -6.91 -13.10
C ARG A 415 17.00 -8.40 -13.25
N LYS A 416 17.47 -8.84 -14.43
CA LYS A 416 17.94 -10.21 -14.62
C LYS A 416 19.19 -10.50 -13.80
N ARG A 417 20.15 -9.57 -13.82
CA ARG A 417 21.38 -9.65 -13.00
C ARG A 417 21.05 -9.72 -11.51
N LEU A 418 20.05 -8.97 -11.04
CA LEU A 418 19.58 -9.05 -9.65
C LEU A 418 19.16 -10.47 -9.28
N PHE A 419 18.42 -11.18 -10.15
CA PHE A 419 18.02 -12.57 -9.89
C PHE A 419 19.19 -13.54 -9.98
N GLU A 420 20.08 -13.37 -10.95
CA GLU A 420 21.30 -14.16 -11.03
C GLU A 420 22.07 -14.07 -9.70
N GLN A 421 22.27 -12.86 -9.16
CA GLN A 421 22.92 -12.68 -7.86
C GLN A 421 22.08 -13.19 -6.68
N ALA A 422 20.75 -13.03 -6.71
CA ALA A 422 19.88 -13.55 -5.65
C ALA A 422 20.01 -15.08 -5.49
N THR A 423 20.15 -15.83 -6.60
CA THR A 423 20.43 -17.28 -6.54
C THR A 423 21.79 -17.62 -5.93
N GLN A 424 22.74 -16.69 -5.98
CA GLN A 424 24.08 -16.85 -5.42
C GLN A 424 24.20 -16.41 -3.96
N LEU A 425 23.17 -15.79 -3.36
CA LEU A 425 23.19 -15.47 -1.92
C LEU A 425 23.34 -16.74 -1.07
N PHE A 426 22.65 -17.82 -1.46
CA PHE A 426 22.69 -19.12 -0.79
C PHE A 426 22.87 -20.23 -1.84
N PRO A 427 24.09 -20.40 -2.40
CA PRO A 427 24.33 -21.36 -3.46
C PRO A 427 24.07 -22.80 -2.99
N VAL A 428 24.00 -23.74 -3.94
CA VAL A 428 23.80 -25.16 -3.62
C VAL A 428 24.90 -25.63 -2.68
N ASN A 429 24.53 -26.38 -1.63
CA ASN A 429 25.43 -26.86 -0.58
C ASN A 429 26.08 -25.77 0.30
N ALA A 430 25.57 -24.53 0.30
CA ALA A 430 26.04 -23.49 1.22
C ALA A 430 25.97 -23.97 2.68
N THR A 431 27.07 -23.79 3.41
CA THR A 431 27.17 -24.08 4.85
C THR A 431 27.03 -22.82 5.70
N VAL A 432 27.25 -21.66 5.09
CA VAL A 432 27.10 -20.33 5.67
C VAL A 432 26.67 -19.37 4.57
N GLY A 433 25.85 -18.39 4.90
CA GLY A 433 25.44 -17.33 3.99
C GLY A 433 25.10 -16.02 4.74
N PRO A 434 24.78 -14.95 4.00
CA PRO A 434 24.80 -14.88 2.54
C PRO A 434 26.22 -14.84 1.96
N ASN A 435 26.38 -15.22 0.69
CA ASN A 435 27.60 -14.98 -0.08
C ASN A 435 27.84 -13.47 -0.21
N GLU A 436 28.99 -12.99 0.29
CA GLU A 436 29.28 -11.55 0.33
C GLU A 436 29.48 -10.93 -1.04
N THR A 437 30.09 -11.63 -2.00
CA THR A 437 30.28 -11.13 -3.35
C THR A 437 28.95 -10.87 -4.04
N ALA A 438 28.01 -11.83 -3.94
CA ALA A 438 26.65 -11.66 -4.45
C ALA A 438 25.91 -10.54 -3.72
N GLY A 439 26.01 -10.46 -2.39
CA GLY A 439 25.43 -9.39 -1.59
C GLY A 439 25.91 -7.99 -1.99
N ASN A 440 27.22 -7.83 -2.22
CA ASN A 440 27.81 -6.56 -2.64
C ASN A 440 27.37 -6.15 -4.05
N GLU A 441 27.20 -7.11 -4.96
CA GLU A 441 26.70 -6.81 -6.30
C GLU A 441 25.22 -6.42 -6.27
N ILE A 442 24.42 -7.10 -5.45
CA ILE A 442 23.02 -6.73 -5.18
C ILE A 442 22.94 -5.31 -4.61
N ASP A 443 23.78 -4.95 -3.64
CA ASP A 443 23.80 -3.62 -3.05
C ASP A 443 24.00 -2.53 -4.14
N LYS A 444 24.88 -2.75 -5.12
CA LYS A 444 25.09 -1.82 -6.24
C LYS A 444 23.87 -1.73 -7.17
N LEU A 445 23.29 -2.88 -7.53
CA LEU A 445 22.10 -2.95 -8.39
C LEU A 445 20.90 -2.23 -7.78
N LEU A 446 20.80 -2.29 -6.45
CA LEU A 446 19.77 -1.63 -5.65
C LEU A 446 20.15 -0.19 -5.25
N GLY A 447 21.37 0.26 -5.57
CA GLY A 447 21.89 1.59 -5.25
C GLY A 447 22.07 1.87 -3.76
N LEU A 448 22.31 0.84 -2.95
CA LEU A 448 22.54 0.95 -1.50
C LEU A 448 23.93 1.50 -1.15
N ASP A 449 24.80 1.62 -2.15
CA ASP A 449 26.13 2.22 -2.08
C ASP A 449 26.18 3.66 -2.63
N LEU A 450 25.06 4.18 -3.14
CA LEU A 450 24.99 5.52 -3.72
C LEU A 450 24.94 6.61 -2.66
N ASN A 451 25.75 7.65 -2.82
CA ASN A 451 25.65 8.89 -2.04
C ASN A 451 24.79 9.91 -2.79
N ALA A 452 23.50 9.97 -2.44
CA ALA A 452 22.47 10.67 -3.19
C ALA A 452 22.24 12.15 -2.77
N GLY A 453 22.88 12.63 -1.70
CA GLY A 453 22.68 13.99 -1.20
C GLY A 453 21.19 14.33 -1.01
N LEU A 454 20.78 15.56 -1.39
CA LEU A 454 19.39 16.01 -1.37
C LEU A 454 18.63 15.71 -2.67
N THR A 455 19.34 15.58 -3.80
CA THR A 455 18.73 15.42 -5.13
C THR A 455 18.15 14.02 -5.36
N GLY A 456 18.51 13.06 -4.52
CA GLY A 456 18.01 11.69 -4.58
C GLY A 456 18.93 10.72 -5.30
N SER A 457 18.67 9.43 -5.10
CA SER A 457 19.37 8.31 -5.74
C SER A 457 18.69 7.92 -7.05
N ASN A 458 19.45 7.31 -7.96
CA ASN A 458 18.91 6.72 -9.18
C ASN A 458 19.42 5.28 -9.37
N PRO A 459 18.99 4.32 -8.51
CA PRO A 459 19.51 2.95 -8.49
C PRO A 459 19.33 2.23 -9.84
N PRO A 460 20.24 1.34 -10.28
CA PRO A 460 20.12 0.64 -11.57
C PRO A 460 18.79 -0.11 -11.74
N VAL A 461 18.34 -0.83 -10.72
CA VAL A 461 17.03 -1.49 -10.69
C VAL A 461 15.94 -0.46 -10.38
N LYS A 462 14.89 -0.45 -11.21
CA LYS A 462 13.76 0.47 -11.08
C LYS A 462 12.46 -0.27 -10.76
N TRP A 463 11.66 0.29 -9.87
CA TRP A 463 10.40 -0.33 -9.43
C TRP A 463 9.14 0.21 -10.10
N HIS A 464 9.22 1.38 -10.75
CA HIS A 464 8.08 1.91 -11.52
C HIS A 464 7.75 1.02 -12.73
N TYR A 465 6.46 0.96 -13.07
CA TYR A 465 5.98 0.20 -14.22
C TYR A 465 4.67 0.79 -14.75
N SER A 466 4.26 0.32 -15.92
CA SER A 466 2.99 0.68 -16.54
C SER A 466 2.18 -0.55 -16.90
N VAL A 467 0.86 -0.38 -16.85
CA VAL A 467 -0.12 -1.38 -17.26
C VAL A 467 -1.11 -0.71 -18.21
N ALA A 468 -1.17 -1.18 -19.45
CA ALA A 468 -2.14 -0.69 -20.42
C ALA A 468 -3.45 -1.49 -20.26
N GLY A 469 -4.57 -0.79 -20.07
CA GLY A 469 -5.91 -1.34 -20.29
C GLY A 469 -6.42 -0.94 -21.67
N GLU A 470 -7.67 -1.27 -22.01
CA GLU A 470 -8.25 -0.94 -23.31
C GLU A 470 -8.46 0.58 -23.47
N LYS A 471 -9.13 1.20 -22.49
CA LYS A 471 -9.47 2.63 -22.47
C LYS A 471 -8.68 3.46 -21.47
N HIS A 472 -7.73 2.86 -20.76
CA HIS A 472 -6.93 3.54 -19.74
C HIS A 472 -5.47 3.12 -19.77
N LEU A 473 -4.62 3.99 -19.22
CA LEU A 473 -3.21 3.70 -18.94
C LEU A 473 -2.98 3.82 -17.44
N VAL A 474 -2.31 2.86 -16.83
CA VAL A 474 -1.90 2.92 -15.42
C VAL A 474 -0.40 3.10 -15.33
N LEU A 475 0.04 4.05 -14.52
CA LEU A 475 1.44 4.28 -14.17
C LEU A 475 1.59 4.07 -12.66
N VAL A 476 2.45 3.14 -12.26
CA VAL A 476 2.76 2.90 -10.85
C VAL A 476 4.13 3.48 -10.56
N LEU A 477 4.18 4.37 -9.57
CA LEU A 477 5.38 5.11 -9.24
C LEU A 477 6.27 4.31 -8.28
N ASP A 478 7.53 4.72 -8.22
CA ASP A 478 8.52 4.30 -7.25
C ASP A 478 8.74 5.46 -6.29
N ASN A 479 7.86 5.51 -5.30
CA ASN A 479 7.85 6.61 -4.34
C ASN A 479 9.00 6.53 -3.36
N ARG A 480 9.56 5.34 -3.09
CA ARG A 480 10.49 5.12 -1.97
C ARG A 480 11.97 5.22 -2.36
N THR A 481 12.41 4.60 -3.47
CA THR A 481 13.86 4.49 -3.75
C THR A 481 14.47 5.66 -4.53
N ARG A 482 13.63 6.52 -5.12
CA ARG A 482 14.05 7.63 -6.00
C ARG A 482 13.51 8.99 -5.53
N ARG A 483 13.59 9.20 -4.21
CA ARG A 483 13.16 10.43 -3.52
C ARG A 483 14.21 11.53 -3.56
N SER A 484 13.78 12.79 -3.72
CA SER A 484 14.55 13.98 -3.35
C SER A 484 14.03 14.58 -2.04
N TYR A 485 14.87 15.39 -1.39
CA TYR A 485 14.60 15.94 -0.08
C TYR A 485 14.78 17.46 -0.09
N VAL A 486 13.88 18.18 0.59
CA VAL A 486 13.94 19.64 0.73
C VAL A 486 15.18 20.08 1.51
N SER A 487 15.55 19.32 2.54
CA SER A 487 16.68 19.59 3.42
C SER A 487 17.22 18.32 4.06
N ARG A 488 18.38 18.41 4.72
CA ARG A 488 18.97 17.28 5.46
C ARG A 488 18.13 16.87 6.69
N VAL A 489 17.48 17.86 7.31
CA VAL A 489 16.57 17.76 8.45
C VAL A 489 15.29 18.45 8.00
N GLY A 490 14.26 17.68 7.66
CA GLY A 490 13.09 18.20 6.95
C GLY A 490 12.01 17.14 6.77
N PRO A 491 10.88 17.52 6.14
CA PRO A 491 9.82 16.56 5.87
C PRO A 491 10.31 15.42 4.97
N PRO A 492 9.59 14.30 4.96
CA PRO A 492 9.91 13.17 4.12
C PRO A 492 10.02 13.50 2.63
N GLY A 493 10.94 12.83 1.95
CA GLY A 493 11.22 13.08 0.53
C GLY A 493 10.12 12.56 -0.41
N ASN A 494 9.97 13.20 -1.57
CA ASN A 494 9.04 12.79 -2.64
C ASN A 494 9.80 12.45 -3.93
N VAL A 495 9.14 11.84 -4.93
CA VAL A 495 9.77 11.47 -6.20
C VAL A 495 10.46 12.66 -6.84
N ALA A 496 11.78 12.54 -7.04
CA ALA A 496 12.61 13.64 -7.53
C ALA A 496 12.13 14.18 -8.87
N ILE A 497 12.14 15.51 -9.04
CA ILE A 497 11.67 16.20 -10.26
C ILE A 497 12.36 15.65 -11.53
N SER A 498 13.67 15.39 -11.47
CA SER A 498 14.42 14.81 -12.58
C SER A 498 13.94 13.40 -12.97
N ILE A 499 13.43 12.64 -12.00
CA ILE A 499 12.95 11.27 -12.17
C ILE A 499 11.48 11.22 -12.60
N GLN A 500 10.66 12.23 -12.27
CA GLN A 500 9.25 12.25 -12.66
C GLN A 500 9.06 12.08 -14.17
N SER A 501 9.97 12.61 -14.98
CA SER A 501 9.88 12.49 -16.45
C SER A 501 10.07 11.06 -16.97
N GLU A 502 10.85 10.23 -16.25
CA GLU A 502 11.08 8.81 -16.54
C GLU A 502 9.84 7.98 -16.16
N GLN A 503 9.27 8.25 -14.98
CA GLN A 503 8.13 7.47 -14.45
C GLN A 503 6.78 7.86 -15.06
N ILE A 504 6.65 9.13 -15.46
CA ILE A 504 5.47 9.69 -16.10
C ILE A 504 5.94 10.25 -17.45
N PRO A 505 5.77 9.54 -18.56
CA PRO A 505 6.13 10.05 -19.89
C PRO A 505 5.38 11.34 -20.25
N PRO A 506 5.82 12.11 -21.27
CA PRO A 506 5.11 13.30 -21.69
C PRO A 506 3.70 12.93 -22.20
N GLY A 507 2.67 13.64 -21.73
CA GLY A 507 1.33 13.54 -22.29
C GLY A 507 1.23 14.22 -23.68
N PRO A 508 0.05 14.15 -24.34
CA PRO A 508 -1.23 13.65 -23.83
C PRO A 508 -1.31 12.12 -23.76
N LEU A 509 -2.48 11.60 -23.38
CA LEU A 509 -2.78 10.17 -23.47
C LEU A 509 -2.51 9.62 -24.88
N PRO A 510 -2.00 8.38 -24.99
CA PRO A 510 -1.93 7.69 -26.28
C PRO A 510 -3.31 7.57 -26.94
N GLU A 511 -3.32 7.46 -28.27
CA GLU A 511 -4.56 7.29 -29.05
C GLU A 511 -5.42 6.13 -28.50
N GLY A 512 -6.73 6.37 -28.40
CA GLY A 512 -7.70 5.41 -27.88
C GLY A 512 -7.79 5.30 -26.36
N LYS A 513 -6.86 5.90 -25.59
CA LYS A 513 -6.94 6.01 -24.12
C LYS A 513 -7.72 7.25 -23.71
N GLU A 514 -8.56 7.10 -22.69
CA GLU A 514 -9.49 8.12 -22.23
C GLU A 514 -9.14 8.63 -20.81
N VAL A 515 -8.51 7.81 -19.97
CA VAL A 515 -8.13 8.14 -18.59
C VAL A 515 -6.72 7.65 -18.25
N LEU A 516 -5.94 8.50 -17.57
CA LEU A 516 -4.69 8.11 -16.94
C LEU A 516 -4.94 7.75 -15.47
N PHE A 517 -4.51 6.57 -15.04
CA PHE A 517 -4.33 6.24 -13.63
C PHE A 517 -2.87 6.43 -13.24
N VAL A 518 -2.63 7.06 -12.09
CA VAL A 518 -1.30 7.15 -11.48
C VAL A 518 -1.38 6.64 -10.05
N ILE A 519 -0.46 5.76 -9.67
CA ILE A 519 -0.46 5.11 -8.36
C ILE A 519 0.80 5.56 -7.59
N PRO A 520 0.69 6.61 -6.76
CA PRO A 520 1.62 6.89 -5.69
C PRO A 520 1.17 6.22 -4.38
N SER A 521 2.11 5.76 -3.54
CA SER A 521 1.78 5.16 -2.24
C SER A 521 1.04 6.15 -1.35
N LEU A 522 1.60 7.36 -1.27
CA LEU A 522 1.07 8.50 -0.53
C LEU A 522 0.07 9.32 -1.34
N PRO A 523 -1.06 9.75 -0.75
CA PRO A 523 -2.00 10.66 -1.40
C PRO A 523 -1.35 11.97 -1.83
N VAL A 524 -1.52 12.33 -3.10
CA VAL A 524 -1.07 13.63 -3.64
C VAL A 524 -2.04 14.73 -3.24
N LEU A 525 -3.33 14.44 -3.33
CA LEU A 525 -4.41 15.35 -2.96
C LEU A 525 -4.97 15.05 -1.56
N GLY A 526 -4.09 14.78 -0.59
CA GLY A 526 -4.47 14.44 0.80
C GLY A 526 -4.89 15.66 1.64
N PRO A 527 -5.27 15.45 2.92
CA PRO A 527 -5.62 16.50 3.87
C PRO A 527 -4.55 17.61 4.01
N SER A 528 -3.28 17.25 3.87
CA SER A 528 -2.14 18.19 3.91
C SER A 528 -2.18 19.29 2.84
N MET A 529 -2.91 19.09 1.73
CA MET A 529 -3.17 20.16 0.74
C MET A 529 -4.05 21.28 1.32
N PHE A 530 -4.82 20.99 2.37
CA PHE A 530 -5.64 21.95 3.10
C PHE A 530 -4.89 22.55 4.32
N ASP A 531 -3.79 21.93 4.77
CA ASP A 531 -3.05 22.32 5.98
C ASP A 531 -2.22 23.60 5.85
N GLU A 532 -1.90 24.07 4.63
CA GLU A 532 -1.27 25.40 4.43
C GLU A 532 -2.08 26.54 5.07
N LEU A 533 -3.34 26.28 5.44
CA LEU A 533 -4.32 27.20 5.99
C LEU A 533 -4.43 27.14 7.53
N ILE A 534 -4.10 26.00 8.14
CA ILE A 534 -4.45 25.72 9.55
C ILE A 534 -3.20 25.85 10.44
N ALA A 535 -2.05 25.35 10.00
CA ALA A 535 -0.76 25.58 10.66
C ALA A 535 0.39 25.12 9.75
N PRO A 536 1.30 26.00 9.30
CA PRO A 536 2.57 25.64 8.64
C PRO A 536 3.52 24.78 9.51
N ALA A 537 3.04 24.34 10.66
CA ALA A 537 3.77 23.71 11.74
C ALA A 537 3.10 22.40 12.16
N SER A 538 2.15 21.80 11.42
CA SER A 538 1.58 20.50 11.82
C SER A 538 2.66 19.43 11.93
N TYR A 539 3.56 19.30 10.95
CA TYR A 539 4.73 18.42 11.04
C TYR A 539 5.63 18.77 12.25
N ARG A 540 5.80 20.07 12.55
CA ARG A 540 6.54 20.53 13.74
C ARG A 540 5.76 20.31 15.03
N ALA A 541 4.44 20.23 14.99
CA ALA A 541 3.56 20.09 16.14
C ALA A 541 3.53 18.63 16.58
N TYR A 542 3.58 17.67 15.66
CA TYR A 542 3.87 16.27 16.00
C TYR A 542 5.26 16.15 16.62
N ASP A 543 6.30 16.75 16.00
CA ASP A 543 7.65 16.81 16.58
C ASP A 543 7.71 17.60 17.91
N VAL A 544 6.80 18.55 18.18
CA VAL A 544 6.76 19.39 19.40
C VAL A 544 5.93 18.74 20.52
N ILE A 545 4.84 18.05 20.19
CA ILE A 545 4.05 17.25 21.14
C ILE A 545 4.93 16.10 21.66
N ASP A 546 5.70 15.46 20.78
CA ASP A 546 6.75 14.50 21.17
C ASP A 546 8.00 15.17 21.75
N TYR A 547 8.16 16.50 21.71
CA TYR A 547 9.26 17.15 22.41
C TYR A 547 9.11 17.05 23.94
N GLY A 548 7.89 16.82 24.43
CA GLY A 548 7.63 16.37 25.80
C GLY A 548 8.11 14.94 26.05
N ASP A 549 7.94 14.06 25.06
CA ASP A 549 8.34 12.64 25.08
C ASP A 549 9.80 12.41 24.65
N LEU A 550 10.50 13.41 24.12
CA LEU A 550 11.96 13.43 23.90
C LEU A 550 12.76 13.43 25.21
N GLN A 551 12.10 13.60 26.36
CA GLN A 551 12.73 13.26 27.63
C GLN A 551 12.87 11.75 27.81
N GLY A 552 12.08 10.93 27.09
CA GLY A 552 12.04 9.47 27.19
C GLY A 552 11.80 8.98 28.62
N LYS A 553 11.52 7.69 28.78
CA LYS A 553 11.90 7.08 30.05
C LYS A 553 13.43 7.12 30.14
N PRO A 554 14.03 7.23 31.34
CA PRO A 554 15.48 7.27 31.49
C PRO A 554 16.21 6.13 30.75
N GLU A 555 15.57 4.97 30.60
CA GLU A 555 16.05 3.81 29.83
C GLU A 555 16.20 4.03 28.31
N ASP A 556 15.44 4.94 27.69
CA ASP A 556 15.45 5.18 26.24
C ASP A 556 16.40 6.30 25.81
N LYS A 557 17.05 6.98 26.78
CA LYS A 557 17.90 8.17 26.56
C LYS A 557 19.17 7.92 25.73
N GLY A 558 19.43 6.69 25.28
CA GLY A 558 20.54 6.29 24.40
C GLY A 558 20.11 5.64 23.07
N LEU A 559 18.82 5.54 22.77
CA LEU A 559 18.30 4.80 21.61
C LEU A 559 17.92 5.76 20.47
N GLY A 560 18.53 5.57 19.29
CA GLY A 560 17.91 5.82 17.99
C GLY A 560 17.67 7.28 17.54
N THR A 561 16.79 8.02 18.22
CA THR A 561 16.03 9.18 17.70
C THR A 561 16.41 10.55 18.32
N ARG A 562 17.23 10.56 19.37
CA ARG A 562 17.51 11.76 20.18
C ARG A 562 17.99 12.95 19.33
N GLY A 563 17.13 13.98 19.20
CA GLY A 563 17.44 15.28 18.63
C GLY A 563 17.40 15.40 17.11
N MET A 564 16.87 14.40 16.38
CA MET A 564 16.76 14.48 14.91
C MET A 564 15.33 14.79 14.48
N ILE A 565 15.06 16.08 14.26
CA ILE A 565 13.78 16.56 13.72
C ILE A 565 13.51 15.87 12.36
N GLY A 566 12.29 15.39 12.15
CA GLY A 566 11.88 14.75 10.89
C GLY A 566 12.33 13.30 10.66
N THR A 567 12.84 12.61 11.69
CA THR A 567 13.06 11.14 11.65
C THR A 567 12.01 10.37 12.46
N ASN A 568 10.86 10.99 12.77
CA ASN A 568 9.77 10.28 13.45
C ASN A 568 9.09 9.36 12.40
N PRO A 569 9.01 8.03 12.63
CA PRO A 569 8.22 7.13 11.80
C PRO A 569 6.77 7.60 11.61
N ASP A 570 6.14 8.07 12.69
CA ASP A 570 4.76 8.61 12.65
C ASP A 570 4.66 10.03 12.04
N ALA A 571 5.76 10.57 11.47
CA ALA A 571 5.71 11.86 10.79
C ALA A 571 4.83 11.72 9.54
N ILE A 572 3.77 12.54 9.47
CA ILE A 572 2.89 12.60 8.31
C ILE A 572 3.73 12.80 7.03
N GLU A 573 3.73 11.82 6.12
CA GLU A 573 4.30 12.00 4.79
C GLU A 573 3.27 12.67 3.88
N ALA A 574 3.69 13.71 3.16
CA ALA A 574 2.79 14.42 2.25
C ALA A 574 3.53 15.06 1.08
N TRP A 575 2.97 14.91 -0.11
CA TRP A 575 3.43 15.64 -1.30
C TRP A 575 3.43 17.17 -1.06
N ALA A 576 2.43 17.69 -0.35
CA ALA A 576 2.30 19.12 -0.07
C ALA A 576 3.45 19.71 0.78
N PHE A 577 4.21 18.88 1.51
CA PHE A 577 5.35 19.34 2.32
C PHE A 577 6.59 19.70 1.48
N ASP A 578 6.66 19.20 0.24
CA ASP A 578 7.56 19.68 -0.79
C ASP A 578 6.74 20.28 -1.95
N ALA A 579 6.28 21.52 -1.75
CA ALA A 579 5.41 22.19 -2.71
C ALA A 579 6.03 22.28 -4.12
N THR A 580 7.34 22.44 -4.25
CA THR A 580 8.01 22.53 -5.55
C THR A 580 7.93 21.19 -6.30
N THR A 581 8.24 20.08 -5.62
CA THR A 581 8.17 18.75 -6.21
C THR A 581 6.72 18.34 -6.50
N CYS A 582 5.77 18.73 -5.65
CA CYS A 582 4.34 18.52 -5.87
C CYS A 582 3.82 19.30 -7.09
N GLU A 583 4.13 20.59 -7.22
CA GLU A 583 3.73 21.38 -8.40
C GLU A 583 4.37 20.86 -9.70
N ALA A 584 5.60 20.35 -9.63
CA ALA A 584 6.23 19.68 -10.78
C ALA A 584 5.44 18.43 -11.21
N LEU A 585 4.95 17.64 -10.26
CA LEU A 585 4.09 16.48 -10.54
C LEU A 585 2.78 16.93 -11.18
N LEU A 586 2.08 17.90 -10.60
CA LEU A 586 0.80 18.41 -11.14
C LEU A 586 0.97 18.94 -12.57
N ARG A 587 2.03 19.71 -12.82
CA ARG A 587 2.38 20.20 -14.16
C ARG A 587 2.69 19.07 -15.13
N ARG A 588 3.30 17.97 -14.66
CA ARG A 588 3.58 16.79 -15.50
C ARG A 588 2.30 16.02 -15.87
N LEU A 589 1.31 16.03 -14.98
CA LEU A 589 0.02 15.37 -15.18
C LEU A 589 -0.96 16.20 -16.02
N GLU A 590 -0.81 17.53 -16.05
CA GLU A 590 -1.71 18.45 -16.76
C GLU A 590 -2.02 18.03 -18.21
N PRO A 591 -1.03 17.69 -19.07
CA PRO A 591 -1.30 17.37 -20.48
C PRO A 591 -2.21 16.16 -20.70
N TYR A 592 -2.39 15.30 -19.70
CA TYR A 592 -3.29 14.14 -19.76
C TYR A 592 -4.76 14.49 -19.59
N ARG A 593 -5.06 15.68 -19.02
CA ARG A 593 -6.39 16.26 -18.81
C ARG A 593 -7.34 15.49 -17.89
N SER A 594 -7.39 14.16 -17.96
CA SER A 594 -8.22 13.28 -17.12
C SER A 594 -7.34 12.28 -16.37
N VAL A 595 -7.08 12.54 -15.09
CA VAL A 595 -6.18 11.72 -14.25
C VAL A 595 -6.90 11.23 -13.00
N ILE A 596 -6.73 9.96 -12.68
CA ILE A 596 -7.14 9.34 -11.41
C ILE A 596 -5.89 8.92 -10.65
N LEU A 597 -5.79 9.31 -9.39
CA LEU A 597 -4.72 8.96 -8.47
C LEU A 597 -5.25 7.88 -7.51
N LEU A 598 -4.58 6.73 -7.41
CA LEU A 598 -4.88 5.68 -6.43
C LEU A 598 -3.78 5.61 -5.38
N SER A 599 -4.12 5.72 -4.10
CA SER A 599 -3.16 5.72 -2.99
C SER A 599 -3.71 4.97 -1.80
N GLY A 600 -2.83 4.60 -0.87
CA GLY A 600 -3.24 3.80 0.27
C GLY A 600 -2.38 3.89 1.52
N ASP A 601 -1.25 4.56 1.56
CA ASP A 601 -0.43 4.54 2.77
C ASP A 601 -0.81 5.65 3.78
N VAL A 602 -2.02 5.55 4.37
CA VAL A 602 -2.58 6.55 5.32
C VAL A 602 -3.64 6.04 6.31
N HIS A 603 -3.94 4.73 6.33
CA HIS A 603 -4.92 4.07 7.23
C HIS A 603 -6.38 4.53 7.19
N TYR A 604 -6.80 5.33 6.21
CA TYR A 604 -8.19 5.72 5.97
C TYR A 604 -8.54 5.73 4.48
N ALA A 605 -9.84 5.71 4.17
CA ALA A 605 -10.33 5.95 2.82
C ALA A 605 -11.03 7.29 2.68
N ALA A 606 -10.73 8.01 1.60
CA ALA A 606 -11.33 9.28 1.25
C ALA A 606 -11.18 9.53 -0.25
N SER A 607 -11.75 10.63 -0.73
CA SER A 607 -11.56 11.04 -2.13
C SER A 607 -11.55 12.55 -2.24
N ASN A 608 -10.75 13.09 -3.15
CA ASN A 608 -10.64 14.53 -3.42
C ASN A 608 -10.53 14.75 -4.92
N ALA A 609 -10.92 15.91 -5.43
CA ALA A 609 -10.83 16.22 -6.85
C ALA A 609 -10.30 17.63 -7.09
N MET A 610 -9.36 17.77 -8.01
CA MET A 610 -8.71 19.02 -8.39
C MET A 610 -9.14 19.47 -9.78
N SER A 611 -9.43 20.77 -9.93
CA SER A 611 -9.40 21.45 -11.23
C SER A 611 -8.08 22.21 -11.34
N TYR A 612 -7.27 21.91 -12.35
CA TYR A 612 -5.99 22.56 -12.63
C TYR A 612 -6.06 23.31 -13.95
N TRP A 613 -5.72 24.59 -13.95
CA TRP A 613 -5.64 25.44 -15.14
C TRP A 613 -4.22 25.90 -15.39
N LYS A 614 -3.73 25.68 -16.61
CA LYS A 614 -2.60 26.46 -17.13
C LYS A 614 -3.11 27.81 -17.65
N ARG A 615 -2.27 28.86 -17.66
CA ARG A 615 -2.64 30.16 -18.24
C ARG A 615 -3.16 29.98 -19.68
N GLY A 616 -4.35 30.52 -19.95
CA GLY A 616 -5.00 30.45 -21.27
C GLY A 616 -6.04 29.32 -21.41
N ASP A 617 -5.99 28.30 -20.55
CA ASP A 617 -6.96 27.19 -20.56
C ASP A 617 -8.40 27.67 -20.33
N GLN A 618 -9.32 27.24 -21.18
CA GLN A 618 -10.76 27.47 -21.00
C GLN A 618 -11.35 26.50 -19.97
N GLU A 619 -11.05 25.21 -20.12
CA GLU A 619 -11.43 24.14 -19.19
C GLU A 619 -10.21 23.72 -18.36
N PRO A 620 -10.37 23.26 -17.11
CA PRO A 620 -9.28 22.68 -16.34
C PRO A 620 -8.97 21.24 -16.74
N ALA A 621 -7.72 20.81 -16.50
CA ALA A 621 -7.42 19.41 -16.28
C ALA A 621 -8.04 18.95 -14.95
N ARG A 622 -8.50 17.70 -14.90
CA ARG A 622 -9.16 17.08 -13.74
C ARG A 622 -8.31 15.96 -13.18
N PHE A 623 -7.90 16.14 -11.93
CA PHE A 623 -7.18 15.12 -11.17
C PHE A 623 -8.06 14.64 -10.01
N VAL A 624 -8.36 13.34 -9.96
CA VAL A 624 -9.24 12.76 -8.94
C VAL A 624 -8.43 11.80 -8.09
N GLN A 625 -8.30 12.07 -6.81
CA GLN A 625 -7.67 11.17 -5.84
C GLN A 625 -8.71 10.25 -5.22
N PHE A 626 -8.46 8.95 -5.32
CA PHE A 626 -9.12 7.92 -4.54
C PHE A 626 -8.10 7.30 -3.58
N ILE A 627 -8.49 7.21 -2.32
CA ILE A 627 -7.68 6.62 -1.25
C ILE A 627 -8.47 5.44 -0.69
N SER A 628 -7.89 4.25 -0.72
CA SER A 628 -8.41 3.08 0.00
C SER A 628 -7.27 2.47 0.77
N SER A 629 -7.39 2.49 2.09
CA SER A 629 -6.33 2.10 3.02
C SER A 629 -6.90 1.42 4.24
N GLY A 630 -6.06 0.60 4.87
CA GLY A 630 -6.39 -0.06 6.12
C GLY A 630 -7.19 -1.33 5.89
N LEU A 631 -6.84 -2.12 4.87
CA LEU A 631 -7.43 -3.46 4.66
C LEU A 631 -7.48 -4.25 5.97
N ARG A 632 -6.48 -4.06 6.83
CA ARG A 632 -6.50 -4.61 8.19
C ARG A 632 -5.84 -3.72 9.26
N ASN A 633 -5.10 -2.69 8.87
CA ASN A 633 -4.45 -1.79 9.81
C ASN A 633 -5.10 -0.40 9.81
N VAL A 634 -5.71 -0.03 10.93
CA VAL A 634 -6.23 1.33 11.16
C VAL A 634 -5.50 1.94 12.35
N MET A 635 -5.42 3.27 12.42
CA MET A 635 -4.83 3.98 13.57
C MET A 635 -5.91 4.66 14.42
N PRO A 636 -6.38 4.05 15.53
CA PRO A 636 -7.42 4.63 16.39
C PRO A 636 -7.03 5.94 17.07
N GLY A 637 -5.73 6.15 17.32
CA GLY A 637 -5.18 7.39 17.89
C GLY A 637 -5.25 8.56 16.90
N PHE A 638 -4.88 8.30 15.64
CA PHE A 638 -4.99 9.27 14.55
C PHE A 638 -6.45 9.64 14.28
N ILE A 639 -7.38 8.67 14.27
CA ILE A 639 -8.83 8.93 14.16
C ILE A 639 -9.27 9.96 15.21
N ARG A 640 -8.90 9.79 16.48
CA ARG A 640 -9.27 10.73 17.56
C ARG A 640 -8.58 12.10 17.48
N LEU A 641 -7.35 12.16 16.97
CA LEU A 641 -6.57 13.39 16.83
C LEU A 641 -7.01 14.21 15.61
N ILE A 642 -7.21 13.54 14.47
CA ILE A 642 -7.92 14.08 13.32
C ILE A 642 -9.31 14.53 13.76
N ASP A 643 -10.05 13.74 14.52
CA ASP A 643 -11.41 14.12 14.93
C ASP A 643 -11.46 15.39 15.79
N ARG A 644 -10.54 15.56 16.75
CA ARG A 644 -10.48 16.79 17.57
C ARG A 644 -10.05 18.03 16.78
N THR A 645 -9.16 17.89 15.80
CA THR A 645 -8.64 19.02 15.00
C THR A 645 -9.50 19.30 13.76
N LEU A 646 -10.03 18.25 13.13
CA LEU A 646 -10.95 18.29 11.99
C LEU A 646 -12.42 18.38 12.41
N ALA A 647 -12.85 18.37 13.67
CA ALA A 647 -14.22 18.80 14.00
C ALA A 647 -14.46 20.27 13.56
N PHE A 648 -13.43 21.11 13.64
CA PHE A 648 -13.42 22.46 13.08
C PHE A 648 -13.27 22.46 11.55
N GLY A 649 -12.39 21.61 11.00
CA GLY A 649 -12.20 21.41 9.56
C GLY A 649 -13.42 20.83 8.83
N GLN A 650 -14.16 19.90 9.43
CA GLN A 650 -15.42 19.33 8.94
C GLN A 650 -16.52 20.38 8.95
N ARG A 651 -16.50 21.31 9.91
CA ARG A 651 -17.40 22.47 9.93
C ARG A 651 -17.11 23.40 8.74
N LEU A 652 -15.84 23.66 8.45
CA LEU A 652 -15.40 24.44 7.29
C LEU A 652 -15.71 23.71 5.96
N ILE A 653 -15.40 22.40 5.85
CA ILE A 653 -15.63 21.59 4.65
C ILE A 653 -17.13 21.45 4.31
N ARG A 654 -18.02 21.44 5.31
CA ARG A 654 -19.48 21.49 5.12
C ARG A 654 -19.98 22.87 4.66
N GLU A 655 -19.18 23.93 4.79
CA GLU A 655 -19.46 25.29 4.31
C GLU A 655 -18.86 25.59 2.91
N ASP A 656 -18.72 24.58 2.03
CA ASP A 656 -18.13 24.74 0.68
C ASP A 656 -16.67 25.26 0.69
N PHE A 657 -15.92 24.94 1.75
CA PHE A 657 -14.51 25.31 1.86
C PHE A 657 -13.67 24.61 0.80
N LYS A 658 -13.01 25.43 -0.02
CA LYS A 658 -12.16 25.04 -1.15
C LYS A 658 -10.72 25.46 -0.86
N ALA A 659 -9.75 24.61 -1.20
CA ALA A 659 -8.34 24.98 -1.22
C ALA A 659 -7.99 25.47 -2.63
N ASP A 660 -7.54 26.72 -2.76
CA ASP A 660 -7.30 27.41 -4.02
C ASP A 660 -5.83 27.85 -4.01
N ARG A 661 -5.09 27.64 -5.10
CA ARG A 661 -3.70 28.10 -5.24
C ARG A 661 -3.47 28.82 -6.56
N LEU A 662 -2.70 29.90 -6.49
CA LEU A 662 -2.19 30.67 -7.63
C LEU A 662 -0.67 30.50 -7.73
N GLY A 663 -0.17 30.23 -8.93
CA GLY A 663 1.25 29.98 -9.19
C GLY A 663 1.83 30.88 -10.28
N TRP A 664 3.05 31.37 -10.04
CA TRP A 664 3.88 32.06 -11.03
C TRP A 664 5.27 31.46 -11.06
N ASP A 665 5.84 31.29 -12.26
CA ASP A 665 7.21 30.78 -12.43
C ASP A 665 8.23 31.81 -11.91
N VAL A 666 7.92 33.10 -12.01
CA VAL A 666 8.81 34.22 -11.63
C VAL A 666 8.09 35.17 -10.67
N SER A 667 8.80 35.63 -9.65
CA SER A 667 8.28 36.62 -8.69
C SER A 667 8.20 38.03 -9.28
N ALA A 668 7.20 38.79 -8.84
CA ALA A 668 7.06 40.21 -9.16
C ALA A 668 6.51 40.98 -7.95
N ALA A 669 6.89 42.26 -7.83
CA ALA A 669 6.53 43.08 -6.67
C ALA A 669 5.04 43.50 -6.63
N ASP A 670 4.36 43.45 -7.77
CA ASP A 670 3.03 44.02 -8.03
C ASP A 670 2.03 42.95 -8.54
N LEU A 671 2.18 41.70 -8.12
CA LEU A 671 1.23 40.62 -8.43
C LEU A 671 -0.18 40.89 -7.85
N PHE A 672 -0.23 41.55 -6.69
CA PHE A 672 -1.47 41.91 -6.00
C PHE A 672 -1.47 43.39 -5.62
N LYS A 673 -2.67 43.97 -5.59
CA LYS A 673 -2.95 45.25 -4.94
C LYS A 673 -3.69 44.98 -3.64
N PHE A 674 -3.00 45.25 -2.52
CA PHE A 674 -3.56 45.13 -1.18
C PHE A 674 -4.32 46.41 -0.81
N PRO A 675 -5.39 46.30 0.01
CA PRO A 675 -6.07 47.48 0.57
C PRO A 675 -5.13 48.37 1.38
N GLU A 676 -5.40 49.67 1.37
CA GLU A 676 -4.61 50.67 2.09
C GLU A 676 -4.65 50.41 3.61
N GLY A 677 -3.52 50.63 4.30
CA GLY A 677 -3.40 50.41 5.74
C GLY A 677 -3.24 48.95 6.20
N ILE A 678 -3.31 47.96 5.30
CA ILE A 678 -3.12 46.54 5.68
C ILE A 678 -1.64 46.19 5.79
N ARG A 679 -1.25 45.66 6.95
CA ARG A 679 0.09 45.10 7.18
C ARG A 679 0.16 43.66 6.66
N ILE A 680 0.90 43.45 5.57
CA ILE A 680 1.18 42.11 5.04
C ILE A 680 2.01 41.30 6.05
N VAL A 681 1.52 40.13 6.43
CA VAL A 681 2.20 39.23 7.36
C VAL A 681 3.50 38.67 6.78
N PRO A 682 4.54 38.39 7.59
CA PRO A 682 5.84 37.91 7.10
C PRO A 682 5.76 36.65 6.24
N ALA A 683 4.87 35.71 6.57
CA ALA A 683 4.68 34.47 5.81
C ALA A 683 4.25 34.73 4.36
N LEU A 684 3.29 35.64 4.14
CA LEU A 684 2.84 36.03 2.80
C LEU A 684 3.96 36.78 2.05
N LYS A 685 4.72 37.66 2.72
CA LYS A 685 5.90 38.30 2.11
C LYS A 685 6.96 37.30 1.67
N ALA A 686 7.21 36.25 2.46
CA ALA A 686 8.16 35.20 2.11
C ALA A 686 7.68 34.42 0.86
N LYS A 687 6.39 34.04 0.81
CA LYS A 687 5.81 33.36 -0.36
C LYS A 687 5.88 34.21 -1.65
N LEU A 688 5.61 35.52 -1.56
CA LEU A 688 5.71 36.44 -2.71
C LEU A 688 7.14 36.62 -3.26
N LYS A 689 8.15 36.36 -2.44
CA LYS A 689 9.57 36.39 -2.84
C LYS A 689 10.09 35.02 -3.32
N GLY A 690 9.29 33.96 -3.18
CA GLY A 690 9.65 32.62 -3.58
C GLY A 690 9.83 32.48 -5.09
N SER A 691 10.47 31.39 -5.52
CA SER A 691 10.57 30.99 -6.92
C SER A 691 10.43 29.46 -7.00
N PRO A 692 9.32 28.92 -7.52
CA PRO A 692 8.13 29.64 -7.99
C PRO A 692 7.37 30.37 -6.85
N VAL A 693 6.55 31.36 -7.21
CA VAL A 693 5.63 32.02 -6.27
C VAL A 693 4.36 31.20 -6.17
N LEU A 694 4.04 30.70 -4.97
CA LEU A 694 2.87 29.86 -4.69
C LEU A 694 1.99 30.51 -3.60
N ILE A 695 0.79 30.95 -3.98
CA ILE A 695 -0.09 31.74 -3.12
C ILE A 695 -1.45 31.04 -2.94
N PRO A 696 -1.74 30.53 -1.73
CA PRO A 696 -3.10 30.15 -1.36
C PRO A 696 -3.99 31.39 -1.32
N THR A 697 -5.18 31.36 -1.90
CA THR A 697 -6.03 32.58 -1.94
C THR A 697 -6.62 32.92 -0.58
N GLN A 698 -6.75 31.94 0.31
CA GLN A 698 -7.37 32.06 1.63
C GLN A 698 -6.49 32.86 2.61
N ILE A 699 -5.18 32.94 2.38
CA ILE A 699 -4.27 33.75 3.21
C ILE A 699 -4.19 35.21 2.76
N LEU A 700 -4.87 35.56 1.65
CA LEU A 700 -4.91 36.93 1.16
C LEU A 700 -5.86 37.76 2.03
N PRO A 701 -5.49 39.00 2.41
CA PRO A 701 -6.40 39.90 3.12
C PRO A 701 -7.69 40.14 2.31
N ALA A 702 -8.82 40.25 3.00
CA ALA A 702 -10.09 40.62 2.37
C ALA A 702 -9.96 41.94 1.60
N GLY A 703 -10.55 42.01 0.40
CA GLY A 703 -10.44 43.17 -0.50
C GLY A 703 -9.16 43.22 -1.34
N THR A 704 -8.27 42.23 -1.24
CA THR A 704 -7.12 42.09 -2.14
C THR A 704 -7.59 41.89 -3.58
N THR A 705 -6.97 42.62 -4.52
CA THR A 705 -7.24 42.48 -5.96
C THR A 705 -5.98 42.00 -6.69
N ILE A 706 -6.17 41.20 -7.74
CA ILE A 706 -5.06 40.69 -8.56
C ILE A 706 -4.72 41.67 -9.68
N ASN A 707 -3.44 41.79 -10.02
CA ASN A 707 -3.02 42.57 -11.17
C ASN A 707 -3.34 41.82 -12.47
N THR A 708 -4.32 42.32 -13.22
CA THR A 708 -4.80 41.67 -14.46
C THR A 708 -3.76 41.65 -15.59
N ALA A 709 -2.72 42.49 -15.54
CA ALA A 709 -1.59 42.42 -16.47
C ALA A 709 -0.59 41.30 -16.13
N LYS A 710 -0.69 40.69 -14.94
CA LYS A 710 0.24 39.69 -14.41
C LYS A 710 -0.50 38.49 -13.80
N LEU A 711 -1.48 37.97 -14.55
CA LEU A 711 -2.24 36.78 -14.16
C LEU A 711 -1.32 35.58 -13.89
N PRO A 712 -1.73 34.63 -13.03
CA PRO A 712 -0.94 33.44 -12.74
C PRO A 712 -0.57 32.63 -13.99
N ASP A 713 0.59 31.96 -13.94
CA ASP A 713 1.01 30.99 -14.96
C ASP A 713 0.17 29.70 -14.85
N TRP A 714 -0.27 29.37 -13.63
CA TRP A 714 -1.26 28.32 -13.38
C TRP A 714 -2.06 28.60 -12.10
N SER A 715 -3.25 28.03 -12.01
CA SER A 715 -4.05 28.02 -10.80
C SER A 715 -4.80 26.72 -10.66
N TRP A 716 -5.13 26.35 -9.43
CA TRP A 716 -5.94 25.16 -9.19
C TRP A 716 -6.83 25.33 -7.98
N HIS A 717 -7.88 24.50 -7.90
CA HIS A 717 -8.63 24.29 -6.68
C HIS A 717 -8.84 22.80 -6.39
N VAL A 718 -9.00 22.46 -5.12
CA VAL A 718 -9.31 21.11 -4.65
C VAL A 718 -10.64 21.11 -3.90
N GLU A 719 -11.48 20.14 -4.24
CA GLU A 719 -12.76 19.83 -3.59
C GLU A 719 -12.68 18.48 -2.88
N VAL A 720 -13.35 18.39 -1.73
CA VAL A 720 -13.46 17.17 -0.96
C VAL A 720 -14.61 16.30 -1.47
N GLY A 721 -14.37 15.00 -1.61
CA GLY A 721 -15.39 14.01 -1.93
C GLY A 721 -16.36 13.81 -0.79
N LEU A 722 -17.65 13.76 -1.12
CA LEU A 722 -18.73 13.53 -0.17
C LEU A 722 -19.74 12.57 -0.77
N ASP A 723 -20.18 11.58 0.00
CA ASP A 723 -21.31 10.72 -0.35
C ASP A 723 -22.60 11.55 -0.30
N LYS A 724 -23.22 11.71 -1.47
CA LYS A 724 -24.43 12.51 -1.68
C LYS A 724 -25.72 11.67 -1.65
N ARG A 725 -25.63 10.34 -1.49
CA ARG A 725 -26.80 9.46 -1.41
C ARG A 725 -27.67 9.82 -0.21
N LYS A 726 -28.98 9.63 -0.34
CA LYS A 726 -29.90 9.78 0.81
C LYS A 726 -29.56 8.73 1.86
N ASP A 727 -29.82 9.00 3.14
CA ASP A 727 -29.51 8.01 4.20
C ASP A 727 -30.25 6.68 3.99
N ALA A 728 -31.45 6.69 3.41
CA ALA A 728 -32.20 5.48 3.07
C ALA A 728 -31.50 4.59 2.02
N GLU A 729 -30.61 5.14 1.19
CA GLU A 729 -29.86 4.45 0.13
C GLU A 729 -28.50 3.91 0.64
N ARG A 730 -28.17 4.17 1.92
CA ARG A 730 -26.92 3.74 2.56
C ARG A 730 -27.19 2.56 3.51
N PRO A 731 -26.22 1.68 3.77
CA PRO A 731 -26.35 0.59 4.75
C PRO A 731 -26.76 1.11 6.13
N ALA A 732 -27.58 0.37 6.87
CA ALA A 732 -28.10 0.81 8.17
C ALA A 732 -26.99 1.27 9.17
N PRO A 733 -25.84 0.58 9.30
CA PRO A 733 -24.77 1.02 10.21
C PRO A 733 -24.10 2.33 9.78
N ALA A 734 -24.19 2.70 8.50
CA ALA A 734 -23.63 3.92 7.96
C ALA A 734 -24.55 5.15 8.15
N ARG A 735 -25.80 4.93 8.57
CA ARG A 735 -26.80 5.99 8.72
C ARG A 735 -26.60 6.73 10.05
N PRO A 736 -26.71 8.06 10.07
CA PRO A 736 -26.70 8.79 11.32
C PRO A 736 -27.94 8.43 12.16
N ASP A 737 -27.75 8.19 13.46
CA ASP A 737 -28.85 8.12 14.43
C ASP A 737 -29.86 9.28 14.23
N PRO A 738 -31.18 9.01 14.19
CA PRO A 738 -32.20 10.01 13.91
C PRO A 738 -32.21 11.13 14.97
N LEU A 739 -32.57 12.35 14.56
CA LEU A 739 -32.82 13.46 15.48
C LEU A 739 -34.28 13.37 15.97
N ASP A 740 -34.49 13.32 17.27
CA ASP A 740 -35.83 13.44 17.87
C ASP A 740 -36.31 14.90 17.75
N ARG A 741 -37.00 15.21 16.65
CA ARG A 741 -37.51 16.55 16.36
C ARG A 741 -38.74 16.94 17.17
N ALA A 742 -39.34 16.02 17.93
CA ALA A 742 -40.55 16.26 18.72
C ALA A 742 -40.25 16.74 20.15
N ASN A 743 -38.97 16.79 20.55
CA ASN A 743 -38.55 17.09 21.91
C ASN A 743 -38.00 18.53 22.02
N PRO A 744 -38.57 19.43 22.86
CA PRO A 744 -38.28 20.88 22.89
C PRO A 744 -36.87 21.28 23.36
N THR A 745 -35.92 20.35 23.49
CA THR A 745 -34.52 20.60 23.86
C THR A 745 -33.56 20.66 22.66
N ALA A 746 -34.08 20.91 21.46
CA ALA A 746 -33.30 21.04 20.22
C ALA A 746 -32.56 22.38 20.12
N ASP A 747 -32.88 23.35 20.98
CA ASP A 747 -32.16 24.61 21.05
C ASP A 747 -30.87 24.45 21.88
N VAL A 748 -29.78 24.19 21.16
CA VAL A 748 -28.45 23.96 21.72
C VAL A 748 -27.91 25.21 22.44
N ALA A 749 -28.47 26.39 22.15
CA ALA A 749 -28.04 27.67 22.72
C ALA A 749 -28.58 27.92 24.15
N GLU A 750 -29.72 27.33 24.51
CA GLU A 750 -30.43 27.67 25.76
C GLU A 750 -30.51 26.51 26.78
N ASN A 751 -30.03 25.31 26.43
CA ASN A 751 -30.20 24.13 27.26
C ASN A 751 -28.94 23.23 27.31
N VAL A 752 -28.27 23.20 28.47
CA VAL A 752 -27.09 22.35 28.74
C VAL A 752 -27.37 20.86 28.49
N GLU A 753 -28.59 20.39 28.80
CA GLU A 753 -28.97 19.00 28.55
C GLU A 753 -29.22 18.73 27.05
N GLY A 754 -29.74 19.71 26.31
CA GLY A 754 -29.82 19.68 24.85
C GLY A 754 -28.45 19.63 24.18
N PHE A 755 -27.51 20.45 24.67
CA PHE A 755 -26.10 20.40 24.26
C PHE A 755 -25.47 19.04 24.59
N ARG A 756 -25.62 18.54 25.82
CA ARG A 756 -25.06 17.25 26.25
C ARG A 756 -25.60 16.09 25.41
N ARG A 757 -26.90 16.07 25.12
CA ARG A 757 -27.50 15.04 24.24
C ARG A 757 -26.98 15.13 22.81
N THR A 758 -26.88 16.33 22.24
CA THR A 758 -26.36 16.54 20.89
C THR A 758 -24.88 16.15 20.79
N ALA A 759 -24.07 16.54 21.78
CA ALA A 759 -22.66 16.15 21.90
C ALA A 759 -22.51 14.63 22.06
N ASN A 760 -23.30 13.99 22.92
CA ASN A 760 -23.29 12.53 23.10
C ASN A 760 -23.76 11.78 21.85
N ARG A 761 -24.70 12.33 21.07
CA ARG A 761 -25.09 11.77 19.77
C ARG A 761 -23.93 11.88 18.78
N HIS A 762 -23.31 13.06 18.70
CA HIS A 762 -22.17 13.28 17.81
C HIS A 762 -21.02 12.33 18.15
N PHE A 763 -20.63 12.23 19.42
CA PHE A 763 -19.60 11.31 19.90
C PHE A 763 -19.95 9.85 19.57
N ARG A 764 -21.18 9.41 19.85
CA ARG A 764 -21.63 8.05 19.49
C ARG A 764 -21.61 7.77 17.98
N GLN A 765 -21.89 8.76 17.14
CA GLN A 765 -21.79 8.60 15.68
C GLN A 765 -20.34 8.51 15.18
N MET A 766 -19.38 9.04 15.93
CA MET A 766 -17.95 8.90 15.65
C MET A 766 -17.41 7.53 16.07
N GLU A 767 -17.98 6.91 17.10
CA GLU A 767 -17.63 5.54 17.52
C GLU A 767 -18.28 4.45 16.63
N LYS A 768 -19.29 4.83 15.83
CA LYS A 768 -19.98 3.96 14.86
C LYS A 768 -19.50 4.23 13.43
N LEU A 769 -19.96 3.41 12.47
CA LEU A 769 -19.83 3.67 11.02
C LEU A 769 -20.68 4.88 10.52
N GLY A 770 -21.35 5.59 11.43
CA GLY A 770 -22.39 6.59 11.15
C GLY A 770 -21.92 7.94 10.59
N ASN A 771 -20.62 8.25 10.62
CA ASN A 771 -20.03 9.49 10.07
C ASN A 771 -19.14 9.26 8.84
N SER A 772 -19.41 8.21 8.07
CA SER A 772 -18.58 7.76 6.94
C SER A 772 -18.77 8.49 5.61
N ARG A 773 -19.51 9.61 5.54
CA ARG A 773 -19.82 10.28 4.25
C ARG A 773 -18.61 10.88 3.53
N GLN A 774 -17.55 11.21 4.25
CA GLN A 774 -16.36 11.89 3.72
C GLN A 774 -15.11 11.02 3.87
N VAL A 775 -14.96 10.41 5.04
CA VAL A 775 -13.83 9.54 5.37
C VAL A 775 -14.38 8.25 5.96
N LEU A 776 -13.92 7.12 5.46
CA LEU A 776 -14.17 5.80 6.02
C LEU A 776 -12.87 5.33 6.69
N PHE A 777 -12.85 5.37 8.03
CA PHE A 777 -11.67 5.01 8.81
C PHE A 777 -11.57 3.51 9.13
N PHE A 778 -12.70 2.83 9.14
CA PHE A 778 -12.70 1.39 9.35
C PHE A 778 -12.17 0.69 8.11
N ASN A 779 -11.64 -0.50 8.34
CA ASN A 779 -10.99 -1.30 7.33
C ASN A 779 -11.83 -1.44 6.08
N ASN A 780 -11.24 -1.10 4.94
CA ASN A 780 -12.00 -0.89 3.72
C ASN A 780 -11.30 -1.45 2.48
N LEU A 781 -12.12 -1.67 1.46
CA LEU A 781 -11.73 -2.03 0.11
C LEU A 781 -12.41 -1.03 -0.85
N GLY A 782 -11.62 -0.43 -1.75
CA GLY A 782 -12.12 0.50 -2.75
C GLY A 782 -12.35 -0.19 -4.09
N VAL A 783 -13.47 0.12 -4.74
CA VAL A 783 -13.74 -0.25 -6.13
C VAL A 783 -14.02 1.00 -6.93
N VAL A 784 -13.24 1.21 -7.99
CA VAL A 784 -13.38 2.30 -8.95
C VAL A 784 -14.16 1.79 -10.16
N ARG A 785 -15.19 2.53 -10.53
CA ARG A 785 -16.03 2.30 -11.71
C ARG A 785 -16.41 3.62 -12.37
N PHE A 786 -17.03 3.58 -13.54
CA PHE A 786 -17.36 4.78 -14.28
C PHE A 786 -18.82 4.83 -14.70
N GLU A 787 -19.37 6.04 -14.82
CA GLU A 787 -20.69 6.27 -15.38
C GLU A 787 -20.68 7.46 -16.33
N LEU A 788 -21.28 7.29 -17.50
CA LEU A 788 -21.49 8.37 -18.45
C LEU A 788 -22.86 8.99 -18.19
N ARG A 789 -22.93 10.31 -17.93
CA ARG A 789 -24.17 10.99 -17.55
C ARG A 789 -24.31 12.35 -18.26
N LYS A 790 -25.54 12.73 -18.62
CA LYS A 790 -25.87 14.11 -18.99
C LYS A 790 -26.31 14.90 -17.75
N GLU A 791 -25.69 16.03 -17.50
CA GLU A 791 -26.12 16.92 -16.40
C GLU A 791 -27.30 17.81 -16.81
N LYS A 792 -27.35 18.21 -18.07
CA LYS A 792 -28.46 18.93 -18.68
C LYS A 792 -28.80 18.32 -20.04
N PRO A 793 -30.06 18.39 -20.50
CA PRO A 793 -30.47 17.80 -21.78
C PRO A 793 -29.67 18.29 -22.99
N ASP A 794 -29.20 19.54 -22.93
CA ASP A 794 -28.46 20.27 -23.96
C ASP A 794 -26.93 20.17 -23.84
N GLN A 795 -26.41 19.56 -22.76
CA GLN A 795 -24.98 19.40 -22.53
C GLN A 795 -24.45 18.04 -23.02
N PRO A 796 -23.16 17.96 -23.40
CA PRO A 796 -22.53 16.68 -23.71
C PRO A 796 -22.51 15.77 -22.48
N GLU A 797 -22.42 14.47 -22.71
CA GLU A 797 -22.21 13.52 -21.64
C GLU A 797 -20.85 13.73 -20.97
N ILE A 798 -20.84 13.65 -19.64
CA ILE A 798 -19.65 13.77 -18.81
C ILE A 798 -19.40 12.41 -18.16
N LEU A 799 -18.13 11.98 -18.21
CA LEU A 799 -17.69 10.77 -17.54
C LEU A 799 -17.45 11.06 -16.05
N PHE A 800 -18.14 10.31 -15.20
CA PHE A 800 -17.97 10.31 -13.74
C PHE A 800 -17.10 9.12 -13.35
N ALA A 801 -16.07 9.37 -12.57
CA ALA A 801 -15.37 8.33 -11.82
C ALA A 801 -16.07 8.16 -10.47
N ILE A 802 -16.35 6.91 -10.10
CA ILE A 802 -17.07 6.55 -8.89
C ILE A 802 -16.19 5.63 -8.06
N HIS A 803 -16.05 5.97 -6.79
CA HIS A 803 -15.30 5.22 -5.82
C HIS A 803 -16.24 4.68 -4.76
N ASP A 804 -16.52 3.38 -4.87
CA ASP A 804 -17.34 2.63 -3.94
C ASP A 804 -16.44 2.01 -2.86
N LEU A 805 -16.70 2.40 -1.62
CA LEU A 805 -15.96 1.95 -0.45
C LEU A 805 -16.80 0.97 0.35
N TYR A 806 -16.20 -0.18 0.58
CA TYR A 806 -16.74 -1.33 1.29
C TYR A 806 -16.01 -1.49 2.62
N THR A 807 -16.67 -1.89 3.72
CA THR A 807 -16.00 -2.25 4.98
C THR A 807 -16.50 -3.56 5.58
N VAL A 808 -15.55 -4.44 5.93
CA VAL A 808 -15.80 -5.72 6.61
C VAL A 808 -16.11 -5.55 8.10
N HIS A 809 -16.06 -4.32 8.64
CA HIS A 809 -16.31 -4.07 10.04
C HIS A 809 -17.79 -4.31 10.35
N ALA A 810 -18.07 -5.21 11.29
CA ALA A 810 -19.42 -5.42 11.78
C ALA A 810 -19.93 -4.15 12.50
N ASP A 811 -21.25 -3.95 12.53
CA ASP A 811 -21.83 -2.84 13.27
C ASP A 811 -21.49 -2.98 14.77
N PRO A 812 -20.76 -2.02 15.38
CA PRO A 812 -20.45 -2.08 16.80
C PRO A 812 -21.70 -2.13 17.70
N ALA A 813 -22.85 -1.66 17.21
CA ALA A 813 -24.13 -1.67 17.93
C ALA A 813 -24.89 -3.00 17.80
N SER A 814 -24.46 -3.90 16.92
CA SER A 814 -25.06 -5.23 16.73
C SER A 814 -23.95 -6.22 16.36
N PRO A 815 -23.08 -6.56 17.33
CA PRO A 815 -21.96 -7.47 17.08
C PRO A 815 -22.50 -8.85 16.72
N THR A 816 -22.45 -9.18 15.44
CA THR A 816 -22.75 -10.52 14.92
C THR A 816 -21.45 -11.29 14.74
N ASN A 817 -21.52 -12.61 14.92
CA ASN A 817 -20.43 -13.51 14.51
C ASN A 817 -20.41 -13.75 12.99
N GLU A 818 -21.43 -13.28 12.26
CA GLU A 818 -21.50 -13.35 10.81
C GLU A 818 -20.84 -12.12 10.18
N PRO A 819 -20.00 -12.30 9.13
CA PRO A 819 -19.42 -11.18 8.40
C PRO A 819 -20.52 -10.38 7.68
N PRO A 820 -20.41 -9.04 7.64
CA PRO A 820 -21.41 -8.21 6.99
C PRO A 820 -21.53 -8.54 5.50
N THR A 821 -22.71 -8.29 4.93
CA THR A 821 -22.91 -8.37 3.47
C THR A 821 -22.07 -7.27 2.81
N PRO A 822 -21.39 -7.55 1.67
CA PRO A 822 -20.58 -6.56 0.97
C PRO A 822 -21.46 -5.49 0.31
N GLU A 823 -21.79 -4.46 1.08
CA GLU A 823 -22.56 -3.29 0.66
C GLU A 823 -21.67 -2.04 0.55
N VAL A 824 -22.11 -1.07 -0.25
CA VAL A 824 -21.38 0.21 -0.44
C VAL A 824 -21.70 1.15 0.72
N TYR A 825 -20.77 1.26 1.67
CA TYR A 825 -20.88 2.13 2.85
C TYR A 825 -20.74 3.60 2.49
N THR A 826 -19.77 3.91 1.64
CA THR A 826 -19.47 5.26 1.17
C THR A 826 -19.27 5.25 -0.33
N ARG A 827 -19.90 6.18 -1.03
CA ARG A 827 -19.74 6.40 -2.48
C ARG A 827 -19.27 7.81 -2.73
N HIS A 828 -18.08 7.98 -3.29
CA HIS A 828 -17.61 9.27 -3.78
C HIS A 828 -17.67 9.31 -5.30
N GLU A 829 -18.07 10.45 -5.85
CA GLU A 829 -18.21 10.64 -7.29
C GLU A 829 -17.47 11.91 -7.71
N ALA A 830 -16.73 11.85 -8.81
CA ALA A 830 -16.01 13.00 -9.35
C ALA A 830 -16.11 13.04 -10.88
N LYS A 831 -16.29 14.25 -11.41
CA LYS A 831 -16.29 14.50 -12.86
C LYS A 831 -14.85 14.52 -13.37
N LEU A 832 -14.63 13.84 -14.49
CA LEU A 832 -13.35 13.83 -15.20
C LEU A 832 -13.22 14.97 -16.22
N ARG A 833 -14.29 15.73 -16.45
CA ARG A 833 -14.27 16.96 -17.24
C ARG A 833 -15.18 18.00 -16.61
N MET A 834 -14.77 19.28 -16.65
CA MET A 834 -15.54 20.40 -16.11
C MET A 834 -15.63 21.52 -17.14
N ILE A 835 -16.84 21.80 -17.64
CA ILE A 835 -17.07 22.79 -18.71
C ILE A 835 -17.28 24.20 -18.12
N ASP A 836 -17.90 24.30 -16.94
CA ASP A 836 -18.31 25.58 -16.33
C ASP A 836 -17.51 25.95 -15.05
N ALA A 837 -16.29 25.45 -14.90
CA ALA A 837 -15.51 25.68 -13.68
C ALA A 837 -14.91 27.10 -13.62
N VAL A 838 -15.01 27.74 -12.46
CA VAL A 838 -14.51 29.11 -12.24
C VAL A 838 -13.07 29.07 -11.72
N ARG A 839 -12.15 29.67 -12.49
CA ARG A 839 -10.76 29.89 -12.10
C ARG A 839 -10.64 30.65 -10.78
N PRO A 840 -9.75 30.25 -9.85
CA PRO A 840 -9.56 30.93 -8.56
C PRO A 840 -9.31 32.43 -8.68
N GLU A 841 -8.45 32.86 -9.60
CA GLU A 841 -8.08 34.27 -9.77
C GLU A 841 -9.23 35.17 -10.20
N LYS A 842 -10.29 34.64 -10.83
CA LYS A 842 -11.47 35.44 -11.23
C LYS A 842 -12.20 36.03 -10.02
N LYS A 843 -12.09 35.43 -8.84
CA LYS A 843 -12.66 35.95 -7.59
C LYS A 843 -11.94 37.21 -7.08
N LEU A 844 -10.71 37.45 -7.54
CA LEU A 844 -9.85 38.57 -7.12
C LEU A 844 -9.79 39.69 -8.17
N ILE A 845 -10.47 39.54 -9.30
CA ILE A 845 -10.60 40.60 -10.31
C ILE A 845 -11.64 41.61 -9.77
N PRO A 846 -11.33 42.93 -9.78
CA PRO A 846 -12.30 43.95 -9.38
C PRO A 846 -13.60 43.77 -10.17
N ARG A 847 -14.75 43.71 -9.49
CA ARG A 847 -16.05 43.81 -10.17
C ARG A 847 -16.18 45.25 -10.65
N SER A 848 -16.31 45.41 -11.97
CA SER A 848 -16.58 46.69 -12.63
C SER A 848 -17.91 47.28 -12.20
#